data_AF-A0A0J7KQD5-F1
#
_entry.id   AF-A0A0J7KQD5-F1
#
_cell.length_a   1.000
_cell.length_b   1.000
_cell.length_c   1.000
_cell.angle_alpha   90.00
_cell.angle_beta   90.00
_cell.angle_gamma   90.00
#
_symmetry.space_group_name_H-M   'P 1'
#
loop_
_entity.id
_entity.type
_entity.pdbx_description
1 polymer ?
#
loop_
_entity_poly.entity_id
_entity_poly.type
_entity_poly.pdbx_seq_one_letter_code
_entity_poly.pdbx_strand_id
1 'polypeptide(L)'
;MNNVPTGMETKKKNKTRQQRQQLAPNTERKASGCNWEVYKKLDKNLVSKPKTEESHAQQNRRPKPKRVHTASLIANQLEENTKHNDIKNKENKTLTKQIAMDCEMVGIGDGTESMLARISIVNKHGECLYDKYVKPREKVVDYRTAVSGIRPEQLRDGEDFSIVQKEVADMLKGRILVGHALKHDLNVLFLSHPRRYWRDTSRYKPFRQISKGNTPSLKKLAHELLGREIQVGEHSSVEDARAAMQLYVLYKNKWESEKKGRCVLLVFRETWRIMKIAVIGAGAAGLSALRQCISGTYNDQVVCYEKTDQIGGTWVYREETGSDKYGLPIHTSMYKSLRTNLPKEVMGYPDFPISERPESYLSRTEILDFLNAYCDHFALRPYIRLLHHVELVEPAVGDRKWSVKVRDLQRDTIVTEAFDAIMVCNGHYFQPRIPKISGHDVFAGKQMHSHDYRVPEIFDGKTVVVLGAGPSGMDLALEISKNANRVILSHHLTETILTVFPENVVQKADVVKLTEHEAVFADDTKEQVDVVFYCTGYKYNFPFLAESCGVRVDSNMVTPLWKHLVSIENPTLALVGLPYYVCAFSMFDLQVRFVLRHWHGERRFPARADMLSSEAEEAARRAERGLQKRHFHMMGPEQGHYYDDLANIAGVTPLPPVMTKLHNESSMRFVDDLVHYRQDRYKILDDYNFVQF
;
A
#
# COMPACT_ATOMS: atom_id res chain seq x y z
N MET A 1 -13.34 -82.91 -30.24
CA MET A 1 -13.14 -82.56 -28.81
C MET A 1 -13.35 -81.04 -28.71
N ASN A 2 -14.56 -80.46 -28.64
CA ASN A 2 -15.88 -80.85 -28.09
C ASN A 2 -16.04 -80.64 -26.57
N ASN A 3 -16.68 -79.51 -26.25
CA ASN A 3 -17.65 -79.26 -25.17
C ASN A 3 -17.12 -79.15 -23.70
N VAL A 4 -17.62 -78.28 -22.79
CA VAL A 4 -18.95 -77.62 -22.56
C VAL A 4 -19.99 -78.61 -21.98
N PRO A 5 -20.99 -78.21 -21.13
CA PRO A 5 -21.27 -76.93 -20.44
C PRO A 5 -20.67 -76.94 -19.00
N THR A 6 -21.24 -76.52 -17.85
CA THR A 6 -22.54 -75.99 -17.35
C THR A 6 -22.26 -75.26 -15.99
N GLY A 7 -23.12 -74.53 -15.24
CA GLY A 7 -24.57 -74.26 -15.26
C GLY A 7 -25.39 -75.23 -14.38
N MET A 8 -26.34 -74.84 -13.54
CA MET A 8 -26.89 -73.52 -13.13
C MET A 8 -27.14 -73.55 -11.58
N GLU A 9 -27.60 -72.51 -10.87
CA GLU A 9 -28.90 -71.85 -11.00
C GLU A 9 -28.84 -70.32 -11.03
N THR A 10 -29.80 -69.72 -11.75
CA THR A 10 -30.04 -68.27 -11.78
C THR A 10 -31.37 -67.90 -11.11
N LYS A 11 -31.42 -66.78 -10.38
CA LYS A 11 -32.65 -65.96 -10.29
C LYS A 11 -32.36 -64.47 -10.00
N LYS A 12 -32.39 -63.70 -11.10
CA LYS A 12 -32.81 -62.28 -11.23
C LYS A 12 -32.46 -61.29 -10.10
N LYS A 13 -31.54 -60.36 -10.39
CA LYS A 13 -31.62 -58.96 -9.94
C LYS A 13 -31.45 -58.00 -11.12
N ASN A 14 -31.97 -56.77 -10.97
CA ASN A 14 -32.22 -55.85 -12.09
C ASN A 14 -30.96 -55.18 -12.66
N LYS A 15 -31.00 -54.88 -13.96
CA LYS A 15 -30.06 -53.95 -14.61
C LYS A 15 -30.63 -52.53 -14.56
N THR A 16 -29.86 -51.58 -14.02
CA THR A 16 -29.92 -50.18 -14.46
C THR A 16 -28.50 -49.61 -14.56
N ARG A 17 -28.29 -48.72 -15.52
CA ARG A 17 -26.98 -48.27 -16.01
C ARG A 17 -26.56 -47.00 -15.28
N GLN A 18 -25.53 -47.06 -14.42
CA GLN A 18 -25.03 -45.87 -13.74
C GLN A 18 -24.51 -44.83 -14.74
N GLN A 19 -24.94 -43.58 -14.57
CA GLN A 19 -24.44 -42.42 -15.31
C GLN A 19 -23.29 -41.77 -14.55
N ARG A 20 -22.38 -41.10 -15.27
CA ARG A 20 -21.50 -40.09 -14.67
C ARG A 20 -22.36 -38.91 -14.20
N GLN A 21 -22.21 -38.51 -12.95
CA GLN A 21 -22.59 -37.17 -12.49
C GLN A 21 -21.36 -36.51 -11.86
N GLN A 22 -21.09 -35.27 -12.24
CA GLN A 22 -20.13 -34.41 -11.55
C GLN A 22 -20.79 -33.91 -10.27
N LEU A 23 -20.22 -34.23 -9.11
CA LEU A 23 -20.63 -33.62 -7.84
C LEU A 23 -19.93 -32.27 -7.72
N ALA A 24 -20.73 -31.19 -7.65
CA ALA A 24 -20.21 -29.86 -7.38
C ALA A 24 -19.71 -29.75 -5.92
N PRO A 25 -18.58 -29.07 -5.65
CA PRO A 25 -18.06 -28.89 -4.30
C PRO A 25 -18.87 -27.83 -3.54
N ASN A 26 -20.06 -28.21 -3.05
CA ASN A 26 -20.88 -27.33 -2.23
C ASN A 26 -20.44 -27.40 -0.75
N THR A 27 -19.40 -26.66 -0.41
CA THR A 27 -18.94 -26.47 0.98
C THR A 27 -18.82 -24.98 1.33
N GLU A 28 -19.70 -24.51 2.20
CA GLU A 28 -19.65 -23.16 2.76
C GLU A 28 -18.35 -22.98 3.57
N ARG A 29 -17.40 -22.21 3.03
CA ARG A 29 -16.10 -21.98 3.69
C ARG A 29 -16.24 -21.01 4.86
N LYS A 30 -16.45 -21.53 6.07
CA LYS A 30 -16.18 -20.80 7.32
C LYS A 30 -14.66 -20.64 7.51
N ALA A 31 -14.10 -19.57 6.95
CA ALA A 31 -12.69 -19.22 7.08
C ALA A 31 -12.46 -18.28 8.28
N SER A 32 -11.87 -18.81 9.35
CA SER A 32 -11.50 -18.09 10.57
C SER A 32 -10.21 -18.65 11.15
N GLY A 33 -9.09 -17.92 11.00
CA GLY A 33 -7.76 -18.30 11.48
C GLY A 33 -7.05 -17.16 12.23
N CYS A 34 -6.29 -17.53 13.26
CA CYS A 34 -6.02 -16.67 14.42
C CYS A 34 -5.31 -15.34 14.14
N ASN A 35 -4.23 -15.36 13.32
CA ASN A 35 -3.37 -14.18 13.12
C ASN A 35 -4.08 -12.98 12.47
N TRP A 36 -5.35 -13.12 12.06
CA TRP A 36 -6.15 -12.08 11.41
C TRP A 36 -7.26 -11.47 12.29
N GLU A 37 -7.70 -12.12 13.37
CA GLU A 37 -8.82 -11.63 14.23
C GLU A 37 -8.51 -10.25 14.85
N VAL A 38 -7.26 -10.01 15.25
CA VAL A 38 -6.78 -8.71 15.76
C VAL A 38 -6.84 -7.60 14.69
N TYR A 39 -6.71 -7.95 13.41
CA TYR A 39 -6.85 -7.01 12.29
C TYR A 39 -8.33 -6.84 11.85
N LYS A 40 -9.18 -7.86 12.04
CA LYS A 40 -10.62 -7.83 11.69
C LYS A 40 -11.49 -6.99 12.64
N LYS A 41 -11.10 -6.82 13.91
CA LYS A 41 -11.89 -6.11 14.94
C LYS A 41 -11.96 -4.58 14.77
N LEU A 42 -11.43 -4.05 13.67
CA LEU A 42 -11.24 -2.63 13.41
C LEU A 42 -12.38 -1.94 12.62
N ASP A 43 -13.28 -2.71 11.99
CA ASP A 43 -14.23 -2.19 10.99
C ASP A 43 -15.70 -2.15 11.47
N LYS A 44 -15.98 -2.44 12.75
CA LYS A 44 -17.36 -2.62 13.27
C LYS A 44 -17.91 -1.54 14.21
N ASN A 45 -17.11 -0.57 14.63
CA ASN A 45 -17.50 0.43 15.64
C ASN A 45 -17.82 1.84 15.07
N LEU A 46 -18.46 1.93 13.90
CA LEU A 46 -18.85 3.20 13.27
C LEU A 46 -20.35 3.34 12.90
N VAL A 47 -21.24 2.64 13.62
CA VAL A 47 -22.70 2.90 13.55
C VAL A 47 -23.33 2.94 14.95
N SER A 48 -23.06 4.01 15.70
CA SER A 48 -23.88 4.43 16.86
C SER A 48 -24.65 5.71 16.48
N LYS A 49 -25.98 5.58 16.31
CA LYS A 49 -26.85 6.74 16.01
C LYS A 49 -27.05 7.59 17.27
N PRO A 50 -26.79 8.91 17.24
CA PRO A 50 -27.34 9.82 18.24
C PRO A 50 -28.88 9.78 18.19
N LYS A 51 -29.53 9.85 19.36
CA LYS A 51 -30.98 10.08 19.42
C LYS A 51 -31.28 11.54 19.12
N THR A 52 -32.37 11.80 18.43
CA THR A 52 -32.93 13.15 18.25
C THR A 52 -33.90 13.48 19.37
N GLU A 53 -33.73 14.61 20.03
CA GLU A 53 -34.75 15.26 20.83
C GLU A 53 -35.20 16.55 20.13
N GLU A 54 -36.50 16.85 20.20
CA GLU A 54 -37.10 18.02 19.55
C GLU A 54 -37.10 19.23 20.49
N SER A 55 -36.90 20.43 19.95
CA SER A 55 -37.29 21.68 20.62
C SER A 55 -37.63 22.78 19.60
N HIS A 56 -38.48 23.72 20.02
CA HIS A 56 -39.23 24.57 19.10
C HIS A 56 -38.47 25.80 18.57
N ALA A 57 -38.94 26.31 17.43
CA ALA A 57 -38.40 27.47 16.75
C ALA A 57 -38.86 28.81 17.33
N GLN A 58 -38.05 29.86 17.15
CA GLN A 58 -38.51 31.25 17.12
C GLN A 58 -37.94 32.01 15.91
N GLN A 59 -38.66 33.04 15.47
CA GLN A 59 -38.39 33.80 14.24
C GLN A 59 -37.63 35.10 14.52
N ASN A 60 -36.90 35.63 13.54
CA ASN A 60 -36.81 37.09 13.36
C ASN A 60 -36.51 37.52 11.91
N ARG A 61 -36.71 38.81 11.59
CA ARG A 61 -37.00 39.29 10.21
C ARG A 61 -35.96 40.25 9.59
N ARG A 62 -35.53 39.94 8.35
CA ARG A 62 -35.18 40.89 7.24
C ARG A 62 -34.00 41.88 7.47
N PRO A 63 -33.52 42.69 6.48
CA PRO A 63 -34.00 42.95 5.10
C PRO A 63 -33.00 42.67 3.94
N LYS A 64 -33.36 43.09 2.71
CA LYS A 64 -32.57 43.03 1.46
C LYS A 64 -32.30 44.44 0.91
N PRO A 65 -31.16 44.64 0.24
CA PRO A 65 -31.10 45.16 -1.16
C PRO A 65 -30.10 44.33 -2.02
N LYS A 66 -29.97 44.42 -3.36
CA LYS A 66 -30.77 44.97 -4.48
C LYS A 66 -30.38 44.18 -5.77
N ARG A 67 -30.78 44.60 -6.97
CA ARG A 67 -30.25 44.15 -8.28
C ARG A 67 -30.07 45.36 -9.21
N VAL A 68 -29.17 45.26 -10.20
CA VAL A 68 -29.07 46.16 -11.37
C VAL A 68 -28.77 45.29 -12.61
N HIS A 69 -29.34 45.65 -13.76
CA HIS A 69 -29.12 44.99 -15.05
C HIS A 69 -28.03 45.71 -15.86
N THR A 70 -27.29 44.95 -16.68
CA THR A 70 -27.34 45.19 -18.14
C THR A 70 -27.15 43.86 -18.89
N ALA A 71 -28.05 43.55 -19.82
CA ALA A 71 -27.88 42.51 -20.82
C ALA A 71 -28.47 43.04 -22.13
N SER A 72 -27.62 43.53 -23.03
CA SER A 72 -27.96 43.98 -24.37
C SER A 72 -26.68 44.14 -25.18
N LEU A 73 -26.67 43.54 -26.39
CA LEU A 73 -25.63 43.43 -27.42
C LEU A 73 -25.26 41.97 -27.73
N ILE A 74 -24.86 41.72 -29.00
CA ILE A 74 -24.59 40.40 -29.59
C ILE A 74 -25.84 39.51 -29.70
N ALA A 75 -26.83 39.97 -30.49
CA ALA A 75 -27.95 39.15 -30.97
C ALA A 75 -27.97 38.99 -32.50
N ASN A 76 -27.35 39.91 -33.26
CA ASN A 76 -27.43 39.97 -34.73
C ASN A 76 -26.06 39.76 -35.38
N GLN A 77 -25.68 38.51 -35.69
CA GLN A 77 -24.65 38.15 -36.70
C GLN A 77 -24.58 36.62 -36.93
N LEU A 78 -25.68 36.02 -37.39
CA LEU A 78 -25.75 34.58 -37.74
C LEU A 78 -26.66 34.34 -38.96
N GLU A 79 -26.31 34.88 -40.13
CA GLU A 79 -27.01 34.52 -41.37
C GLU A 79 -26.16 34.73 -42.64
N GLU A 80 -25.04 33.98 -42.77
CA GLU A 80 -24.41 33.72 -44.08
C GLU A 80 -23.41 32.53 -44.04
N ASN A 81 -23.12 31.93 -45.20
CA ASN A 81 -22.13 30.86 -45.46
C ASN A 81 -22.48 29.40 -45.10
N THR A 82 -23.66 28.94 -45.53
CA THR A 82 -24.18 27.55 -45.48
C THR A 82 -23.43 26.52 -46.36
N LYS A 83 -22.12 26.69 -46.63
CA LYS A 83 -21.29 25.76 -47.44
C LYS A 83 -20.00 25.27 -46.76
N HIS A 84 -19.78 25.58 -45.48
CA HIS A 84 -18.63 25.08 -44.70
C HIS A 84 -18.99 24.00 -43.65
N ASN A 85 -20.26 23.58 -43.55
CA ASN A 85 -20.73 22.79 -42.41
C ASN A 85 -20.36 21.29 -42.46
N ASP A 86 -20.28 20.67 -43.64
CA ASP A 86 -20.06 19.22 -43.74
C ASP A 86 -18.64 18.77 -43.36
N ILE A 87 -17.66 19.68 -43.40
CA ILE A 87 -16.30 19.40 -42.90
C ILE A 87 -16.28 19.56 -41.37
N LYS A 88 -16.85 20.64 -40.83
CA LYS A 88 -16.91 20.90 -39.38
C LYS A 88 -17.68 19.83 -38.60
N ASN A 89 -18.75 19.27 -39.18
CA ASN A 89 -19.55 18.23 -38.53
C ASN A 89 -18.78 16.91 -38.24
N LYS A 90 -17.61 16.68 -38.87
CA LYS A 90 -16.75 15.52 -38.55
C LYS A 90 -15.74 15.78 -37.44
N GLU A 91 -15.24 17.02 -37.27
CA GLU A 91 -14.33 17.35 -36.17
C GLU A 91 -15.05 17.49 -34.82
N ASN A 92 -16.32 17.90 -34.85
CA ASN A 92 -17.10 18.21 -33.65
C ASN A 92 -17.32 16.99 -32.73
N LYS A 93 -17.67 15.81 -33.27
CA LYS A 93 -17.87 14.55 -32.53
C LYS A 93 -16.57 13.86 -32.06
N THR A 94 -15.47 14.60 -31.88
CA THR A 94 -14.19 14.03 -31.43
C THR A 94 -14.05 13.98 -29.90
N LEU A 95 -13.25 13.01 -29.43
CA LEU A 95 -13.03 12.73 -28.01
C LEU A 95 -11.98 13.66 -27.37
N THR A 96 -12.45 14.75 -26.77
CA THR A 96 -11.61 15.86 -26.30
C THR A 96 -10.91 15.63 -24.95
N LYS A 97 -9.85 16.41 -24.67
CA LYS A 97 -9.05 16.33 -23.42
C LYS A 97 -9.87 16.52 -22.12
N GLN A 98 -10.99 17.22 -22.19
CA GLN A 98 -12.01 17.27 -21.16
C GLN A 98 -13.23 16.49 -21.63
N ILE A 99 -13.79 15.67 -20.76
CA ILE A 99 -15.09 14.99 -20.93
C ILE A 99 -15.88 15.11 -19.64
N ALA A 100 -17.21 15.15 -19.73
CA ALA A 100 -18.10 14.97 -18.59
C ALA A 100 -18.81 13.64 -18.70
N MET A 101 -19.05 13.01 -17.55
CA MET A 101 -19.89 11.82 -17.44
C MET A 101 -20.98 12.06 -16.40
N ASP A 102 -22.05 11.29 -16.52
CA ASP A 102 -23.13 11.16 -15.55
C ASP A 102 -23.81 9.78 -15.75
N CYS A 103 -24.34 9.19 -14.67
CA CYS A 103 -24.89 7.84 -14.66
C CYS A 103 -26.27 7.78 -13.99
N GLU A 104 -27.25 7.17 -14.66
CA GLU A 104 -28.51 6.78 -14.03
C GLU A 104 -28.33 5.43 -13.31
N MET A 105 -28.92 5.31 -12.12
CA MET A 105 -28.86 4.09 -11.30
C MET A 105 -30.23 3.53 -10.92
N VAL A 106 -30.28 2.22 -10.74
CA VAL A 106 -31.42 1.47 -10.19
C VAL A 106 -31.04 0.82 -8.85
N GLY A 107 -32.05 0.56 -8.01
CA GLY A 107 -31.92 -0.13 -6.73
C GLY A 107 -31.84 -1.65 -6.85
N ILE A 108 -30.87 -2.24 -6.16
CA ILE A 108 -30.67 -3.69 -5.99
C ILE A 108 -30.62 -4.06 -4.50
N GLY A 109 -30.59 -5.35 -4.18
CA GLY A 109 -30.61 -5.82 -2.79
C GLY A 109 -31.96 -5.53 -2.12
N ASP A 110 -31.95 -4.70 -1.08
CA ASP A 110 -33.15 -4.15 -0.43
C ASP A 110 -33.65 -2.83 -1.07
N GLY A 111 -32.96 -2.35 -2.10
CA GLY A 111 -33.22 -1.08 -2.79
C GLY A 111 -32.26 0.06 -2.41
N THR A 112 -31.48 -0.09 -1.33
CA THR A 112 -30.49 0.92 -0.91
C THR A 112 -29.24 0.88 -1.77
N GLU A 113 -28.76 -0.32 -2.13
CA GLU A 113 -27.64 -0.52 -3.03
C GLU A 113 -27.97 -0.06 -4.45
N SER A 114 -26.95 0.38 -5.20
CA SER A 114 -27.14 1.09 -6.48
C SER A 114 -26.35 0.42 -7.61
N MET A 115 -27.03 0.08 -8.70
CA MET A 115 -26.45 -0.51 -9.90
C MET A 115 -26.61 0.44 -11.10
N LEU A 116 -25.61 0.48 -11.97
CA LEU A 116 -25.66 1.24 -13.22
C LEU A 116 -26.80 0.77 -14.12
N ALA A 117 -27.54 1.71 -14.68
CA ALA A 117 -28.65 1.47 -15.61
C ALA A 117 -28.50 2.22 -16.94
N ARG A 118 -27.92 3.42 -16.93
CA ARG A 118 -27.53 4.17 -18.13
C ARG A 118 -26.29 5.03 -17.84
N ILE A 119 -25.41 5.21 -18.81
CA ILE A 119 -24.30 6.16 -18.73
C ILE A 119 -24.26 7.06 -19.96
N SER A 120 -24.03 8.34 -19.72
CA SER A 120 -23.78 9.36 -20.75
C SER A 120 -22.37 9.94 -20.61
N ILE A 121 -21.66 10.13 -21.72
CA ILE A 121 -20.39 10.87 -21.79
C ILE A 121 -20.45 11.93 -22.89
N VAL A 122 -20.11 13.17 -22.53
CA VAL A 122 -20.10 14.32 -23.44
C VAL A 122 -18.71 14.98 -23.53
N ASN A 123 -18.40 15.54 -24.70
CA ASN A 123 -17.14 16.23 -24.96
C ASN A 123 -17.12 17.67 -24.38
N LYS A 124 -16.01 18.40 -24.54
CA LYS A 124 -15.84 19.78 -24.04
C LYS A 124 -16.85 20.79 -24.59
N HIS A 125 -17.56 20.46 -25.67
CA HIS A 125 -18.61 21.28 -26.30
C HIS A 125 -20.03 20.87 -25.84
N GLY A 126 -20.16 19.78 -25.09
CA GLY A 126 -21.46 19.21 -24.69
C GLY A 126 -22.06 18.25 -25.74
N GLU A 127 -21.30 17.87 -26.78
CA GLU A 127 -21.75 16.86 -27.72
C GLU A 127 -21.66 15.47 -27.08
N CYS A 128 -22.71 14.66 -27.25
CA CYS A 128 -22.74 13.30 -26.73
C CYS A 128 -21.89 12.38 -27.61
N LEU A 129 -20.92 11.71 -26.98
CA LEU A 129 -20.02 10.73 -27.60
C LEU A 129 -20.41 9.29 -27.24
N TYR A 130 -21.07 9.10 -26.11
CA TYR A 130 -21.46 7.81 -25.57
C TYR A 130 -22.75 7.97 -24.78
N ASP A 131 -23.75 7.15 -25.08
CA ASP A 131 -25.02 7.06 -24.36
C ASP A 131 -25.51 5.62 -24.54
N LYS A 132 -25.45 4.82 -23.47
CA LYS A 132 -25.92 3.42 -23.48
C LYS A 132 -26.71 3.11 -22.21
N TYR A 133 -27.84 2.44 -22.38
CA TYR A 133 -28.48 1.67 -21.32
C TYR A 133 -27.68 0.38 -21.07
N VAL A 134 -27.77 -0.19 -19.87
CA VAL A 134 -26.91 -1.30 -19.43
C VAL A 134 -27.76 -2.44 -18.87
N LYS A 135 -27.45 -3.67 -19.27
CA LYS A 135 -28.14 -4.88 -18.78
C LYS A 135 -28.00 -5.03 -17.27
N PRO A 136 -29.06 -5.39 -16.53
CA PRO A 136 -28.97 -5.65 -15.10
C PRO A 136 -28.08 -6.87 -14.84
N ARG A 137 -27.02 -6.70 -14.03
CA ARG A 137 -26.22 -7.85 -13.54
C ARG A 137 -26.93 -8.64 -12.44
N GLU A 138 -27.89 -7.99 -11.77
CA GLU A 138 -28.58 -8.45 -10.57
C GLU A 138 -30.08 -8.07 -10.67
N LYS A 139 -30.93 -8.67 -9.82
CA LYS A 139 -32.36 -8.37 -9.83
C LYS A 139 -32.61 -6.94 -9.34
N VAL A 140 -33.08 -6.08 -10.25
CA VAL A 140 -33.60 -4.76 -9.90
C VAL A 140 -34.84 -4.91 -9.01
N VAL A 141 -34.85 -4.20 -7.88
CA VAL A 141 -35.99 -4.16 -6.94
C VAL A 141 -36.69 -2.80 -6.94
N ASP A 142 -35.96 -1.73 -7.30
CA ASP A 142 -36.50 -0.38 -7.51
C ASP A 142 -35.86 0.22 -8.75
N TYR A 143 -36.65 0.66 -9.74
CA TYR A 143 -36.14 1.29 -10.95
C TYR A 143 -35.82 2.79 -10.77
N ARG A 144 -36.18 3.38 -9.63
CA ARG A 144 -36.01 4.82 -9.31
C ARG A 144 -36.63 5.75 -10.35
N THR A 145 -37.60 5.24 -11.11
CA THR A 145 -38.12 5.78 -12.36
C THR A 145 -38.56 7.25 -12.29
N ALA A 146 -39.20 7.66 -11.19
CA ALA A 146 -39.64 9.05 -11.00
C ALA A 146 -38.48 10.07 -10.84
N VAL A 147 -37.25 9.58 -10.67
CA VAL A 147 -36.02 10.37 -10.66
C VAL A 147 -35.19 10.06 -11.89
N SER A 148 -34.85 8.79 -12.16
CA SER A 148 -33.86 8.38 -13.19
C SER A 148 -34.43 8.19 -14.61
N GLY A 149 -35.75 8.21 -14.76
CA GLY A 149 -36.46 7.86 -16.00
C GLY A 149 -36.30 6.40 -16.46
N ILE A 150 -35.58 5.56 -15.73
CA ILE A 150 -35.29 4.19 -16.16
C ILE A 150 -36.54 3.31 -16.11
N ARG A 151 -36.77 2.56 -17.19
CA ARG A 151 -37.85 1.56 -17.34
C ARG A 151 -37.28 0.14 -17.59
N PRO A 152 -37.99 -0.95 -17.20
CA PRO A 152 -37.52 -2.32 -17.38
C PRO A 152 -37.17 -2.71 -18.82
N GLU A 153 -37.94 -2.22 -19.79
CA GLU A 153 -37.74 -2.46 -21.23
C GLU A 153 -36.43 -1.84 -21.75
N GLN A 154 -36.02 -0.67 -21.25
CA GLN A 154 -34.77 -0.02 -21.65
C GLN A 154 -33.53 -0.80 -21.22
N LEU A 155 -33.60 -1.54 -20.12
CA LEU A 155 -32.49 -2.34 -19.60
C LEU A 155 -32.43 -3.75 -20.21
N ARG A 156 -33.55 -4.24 -20.78
CA ARG A 156 -33.60 -5.54 -21.48
C ARG A 156 -32.70 -5.55 -22.71
N ASP A 157 -32.80 -4.48 -23.49
CA ASP A 157 -32.08 -4.31 -24.77
C ASP A 157 -30.82 -3.44 -24.60
N GLY A 158 -30.34 -3.28 -23.36
CA GLY A 158 -29.12 -2.55 -23.02
C GLY A 158 -27.84 -3.30 -23.42
N GLU A 159 -26.70 -2.62 -23.25
CA GLU A 159 -25.37 -3.19 -23.49
C GLU A 159 -24.90 -4.07 -22.31
N ASP A 160 -24.04 -5.05 -22.57
CA ASP A 160 -23.44 -5.84 -21.49
C ASP A 160 -22.45 -5.02 -20.65
N PHE A 161 -22.61 -5.08 -19.32
CA PHE A 161 -21.89 -4.22 -18.37
C PHE A 161 -20.36 -4.23 -18.55
N SER A 162 -19.77 -5.39 -18.87
CA SER A 162 -18.32 -5.51 -19.09
C SER A 162 -17.82 -4.79 -20.34
N ILE A 163 -18.66 -4.68 -21.38
CA ILE A 163 -18.38 -3.89 -22.59
C ILE A 163 -18.41 -2.40 -22.22
N VAL A 164 -19.49 -1.97 -21.54
CA VAL A 164 -19.66 -0.58 -21.09
C VAL A 164 -18.50 -0.14 -20.19
N GLN A 165 -18.18 -0.93 -19.16
CA GLN A 165 -17.08 -0.66 -18.24
C GLN A 165 -15.75 -0.47 -18.97
N LYS A 166 -15.45 -1.32 -19.96
CA LYS A 166 -14.21 -1.24 -20.75
C LYS A 166 -14.18 -0.01 -21.64
N GLU A 167 -15.22 0.21 -22.45
CA GLU A 167 -15.31 1.37 -23.36
C GLU A 167 -15.19 2.70 -22.59
N VAL A 168 -15.86 2.80 -21.44
CA VAL A 168 -15.80 3.95 -20.55
C VAL A 168 -14.40 4.13 -19.96
N ALA A 169 -13.72 3.06 -19.52
CA ALA A 169 -12.34 3.14 -19.03
C ALA A 169 -11.36 3.64 -20.09
N ASP A 170 -11.46 3.14 -21.33
CA ASP A 170 -10.63 3.60 -22.46
C ASP A 170 -10.94 5.06 -22.85
N MET A 171 -12.21 5.50 -22.75
CA MET A 171 -12.59 6.91 -22.90
C MET A 171 -12.04 7.80 -21.76
N LEU A 172 -12.01 7.33 -20.51
CA LEU A 172 -11.47 8.08 -19.37
C LEU A 172 -9.94 8.26 -19.44
N LYS A 173 -9.22 7.29 -20.04
CA LYS A 173 -7.75 7.19 -20.02
C LYS A 173 -7.03 8.50 -20.37
N GLY A 174 -6.34 9.07 -19.39
CA GLY A 174 -5.53 10.29 -19.52
C GLY A 174 -6.31 11.63 -19.61
N ARG A 175 -7.64 11.62 -19.51
CA ARG A 175 -8.49 12.82 -19.70
C ARG A 175 -8.91 13.48 -18.40
N ILE A 176 -9.30 14.75 -18.47
CA ILE A 176 -9.94 15.48 -17.37
C ILE A 176 -11.40 15.07 -17.32
N LEU A 177 -11.84 14.59 -16.15
CA LEU A 177 -13.20 14.12 -15.91
C LEU A 177 -14.01 15.16 -15.14
N VAL A 178 -15.10 15.60 -15.73
CA VAL A 178 -16.08 16.52 -15.18
C VAL A 178 -17.36 15.74 -14.81
N GLY A 179 -18.12 16.21 -13.83
CA GLY A 179 -19.41 15.62 -13.45
C GLY A 179 -19.96 16.22 -12.17
N HIS A 180 -20.97 15.60 -11.57
CA HIS A 180 -21.57 16.03 -10.32
C HIS A 180 -21.61 14.86 -9.32
N ALA A 181 -20.82 14.96 -8.25
CA ALA A 181 -20.66 13.89 -7.25
C ALA A 181 -20.04 12.57 -7.78
N LEU A 182 -19.19 12.68 -8.82
CA LEU A 182 -18.40 11.66 -9.56
C LEU A 182 -17.95 10.35 -8.85
N LYS A 183 -17.91 10.33 -7.51
CA LYS A 183 -17.71 9.08 -6.76
C LYS A 183 -18.85 8.09 -7.01
N HIS A 184 -20.10 8.54 -7.10
CA HIS A 184 -21.26 7.64 -7.24
C HIS A 184 -21.27 6.96 -8.62
N ASP A 185 -21.01 7.72 -9.67
CA ASP A 185 -20.92 7.26 -11.06
C ASP A 185 -19.80 6.24 -11.24
N LEU A 186 -18.59 6.57 -10.77
CA LEU A 186 -17.42 5.69 -10.85
C LEU A 186 -17.59 4.43 -10.01
N ASN A 187 -18.24 4.53 -8.84
CA ASN A 187 -18.57 3.38 -8.00
C ASN A 187 -19.46 2.36 -8.73
N VAL A 188 -20.54 2.79 -9.39
CA VAL A 188 -21.47 1.85 -10.07
C VAL A 188 -20.91 1.25 -11.37
N LEU A 189 -19.82 1.82 -11.89
CA LEU A 189 -19.00 1.25 -12.96
C LEU A 189 -17.89 0.32 -12.43
N PHE A 190 -17.66 0.26 -11.11
CA PHE A 190 -16.43 -0.28 -10.49
C PHE A 190 -15.13 0.28 -11.10
N LEU A 191 -15.15 1.52 -11.56
CA LEU A 191 -13.99 2.21 -12.12
C LEU A 191 -13.40 3.19 -11.11
N SER A 192 -12.13 3.54 -11.32
CA SER A 192 -11.51 4.66 -10.62
C SER A 192 -10.73 5.54 -11.60
N HIS A 193 -10.62 6.82 -11.28
CA HIS A 193 -9.91 7.80 -12.11
C HIS A 193 -9.06 8.70 -11.22
N PRO A 194 -7.83 9.11 -11.59
CA PRO A 194 -6.96 9.86 -10.67
C PRO A 194 -7.56 11.21 -10.24
N ARG A 195 -7.68 11.43 -8.92
CA ARG A 195 -8.32 12.62 -8.30
C ARG A 195 -7.77 13.97 -8.81
N ARG A 196 -6.52 14.01 -9.32
CA ARG A 196 -5.94 15.19 -9.98
C ARG A 196 -6.76 15.64 -11.21
N TYR A 197 -7.28 14.69 -11.99
CA TYR A 197 -8.08 14.93 -13.19
C TYR A 197 -9.56 15.20 -12.90
N TRP A 198 -10.07 14.95 -11.70
CA TRP A 198 -11.47 15.22 -11.34
C TRP A 198 -11.78 16.73 -11.33
N ARG A 199 -12.96 17.07 -11.83
CA ARG A 199 -13.64 18.38 -11.81
C ARG A 199 -15.09 18.20 -11.38
N ASP A 200 -15.24 17.65 -10.18
CA ASP A 200 -16.52 17.41 -9.53
C ASP A 200 -17.16 18.73 -9.09
N THR A 201 -18.28 19.08 -9.72
CA THR A 201 -19.01 20.34 -9.48
C THR A 201 -19.66 20.38 -8.09
N SER A 202 -20.07 19.25 -7.53
CA SER A 202 -20.63 19.16 -6.17
C SER A 202 -19.60 19.54 -5.08
N ARG A 203 -18.31 19.34 -5.37
CA ARG A 203 -17.21 19.50 -4.39
C ARG A 203 -16.40 20.80 -4.57
N TYR A 204 -16.62 21.55 -5.65
CA TYR A 204 -15.86 22.76 -5.93
C TYR A 204 -16.19 23.89 -4.93
N LYS A 205 -15.16 24.52 -4.33
CA LYS A 205 -15.33 25.47 -3.21
C LYS A 205 -16.25 26.66 -3.56
N PRO A 206 -16.10 27.36 -4.70
CA PRO A 206 -17.01 28.44 -5.09
C PRO A 206 -18.46 27.98 -5.25
N PHE A 207 -18.70 26.76 -5.72
CA PHE A 207 -20.06 26.22 -5.91
C PHE A 207 -20.71 25.84 -4.56
N ARG A 208 -19.93 25.29 -3.61
CA ARG A 208 -20.40 25.07 -2.24
C ARG A 208 -20.75 26.36 -1.50
N GLN A 209 -20.09 27.49 -1.79
CA GLN A 209 -20.43 28.79 -1.19
C GLN A 209 -21.86 29.24 -1.54
N ILE A 210 -22.36 28.94 -2.75
CA ILE A 210 -23.75 29.21 -3.19
C ILE A 210 -24.76 28.45 -2.32
N SER A 211 -24.37 27.31 -1.73
CA SER A 211 -25.16 26.54 -0.76
C SER A 211 -24.64 26.68 0.69
N LYS A 212 -24.07 27.84 1.04
CA LYS A 212 -23.60 28.18 2.41
C LYS A 212 -22.59 27.19 3.00
N GLY A 213 -21.83 26.51 2.14
CA GLY A 213 -20.87 25.46 2.52
C GLY A 213 -21.38 24.04 2.33
N ASN A 214 -22.69 23.81 2.25
CA ASN A 214 -23.26 22.50 1.95
C ASN A 214 -23.02 22.10 0.49
N THR A 215 -23.16 20.81 0.19
CA THR A 215 -23.13 20.29 -1.19
C THR A 215 -24.30 20.91 -1.98
N PRO A 216 -24.04 21.63 -3.09
CA PRO A 216 -25.11 22.12 -3.97
C PRO A 216 -25.61 20.99 -4.88
N SER A 217 -26.90 21.00 -5.23
CA SER A 217 -27.43 20.15 -6.30
C SER A 217 -27.12 20.75 -7.67
N LEU A 218 -27.02 19.90 -8.70
CA LEU A 218 -26.72 20.32 -10.07
C LEU A 218 -27.76 21.30 -10.61
N LYS A 219 -29.05 21.01 -10.42
CA LYS A 219 -30.18 21.92 -10.76
C LYS A 219 -30.02 23.32 -10.19
N LYS A 220 -29.58 23.45 -8.93
CA LYS A 220 -29.36 24.76 -8.32
C LYS A 220 -28.17 25.49 -8.96
N LEU A 221 -27.07 24.78 -9.27
CA LEU A 221 -25.93 25.39 -9.95
C LEU A 221 -26.29 25.83 -11.38
N ALA A 222 -27.05 25.02 -12.13
CA ALA A 222 -27.50 25.38 -13.47
C ALA A 222 -28.41 26.63 -13.45
N HIS A 223 -29.35 26.74 -12.51
CA HIS A 223 -30.21 27.91 -12.39
C HIS A 223 -29.41 29.16 -11.99
N GLU A 224 -28.59 29.09 -10.94
CA GLU A 224 -27.86 30.25 -10.39
C GLU A 224 -26.68 30.71 -11.26
N LEU A 225 -26.04 29.81 -12.03
CA LEU A 225 -24.81 30.11 -12.78
C LEU A 225 -24.92 30.00 -14.30
N LEU A 226 -25.86 29.20 -14.83
CA LEU A 226 -26.11 29.10 -16.29
C LEU A 226 -27.41 29.80 -16.71
N GLY A 227 -28.25 30.23 -15.76
CA GLY A 227 -29.58 30.79 -16.03
C GLY A 227 -30.54 29.78 -16.65
N ARG A 228 -30.34 28.47 -16.39
CA ARG A 228 -31.08 27.37 -17.02
C ARG A 228 -31.78 26.51 -15.97
N GLU A 229 -33.01 26.12 -16.28
CA GLU A 229 -33.68 25.04 -15.56
C GLU A 229 -33.35 23.71 -16.25
N ILE A 230 -33.02 22.71 -15.44
CA ILE A 230 -32.69 21.33 -15.81
C ILE A 230 -33.41 20.39 -14.82
N GLN A 231 -33.45 19.09 -15.12
CA GLN A 231 -34.17 18.10 -14.30
C GLN A 231 -35.64 18.53 -14.08
N VAL A 232 -36.31 18.95 -15.16
CA VAL A 232 -37.70 19.46 -15.16
C VAL A 232 -38.68 18.29 -15.41
N GLY A 233 -38.58 17.28 -14.55
CA GLY A 233 -39.22 15.98 -14.72
C GLY A 233 -38.24 14.87 -14.31
N GLU A 234 -38.30 13.75 -15.03
CA GLU A 234 -37.28 12.69 -14.95
C GLU A 234 -35.90 13.24 -15.37
N HIS A 235 -34.85 12.74 -14.74
CA HIS A 235 -33.46 13.13 -15.01
C HIS A 235 -32.99 12.56 -16.36
N SER A 236 -31.87 13.11 -16.83
CA SER A 236 -31.21 12.64 -18.02
C SER A 236 -29.72 12.88 -17.88
N SER A 237 -28.96 11.83 -17.64
CA SER A 237 -27.48 11.88 -17.62
C SER A 237 -26.85 12.60 -18.82
N VAL A 238 -27.50 12.68 -19.99
CA VAL A 238 -27.01 13.51 -21.12
C VAL A 238 -27.16 15.01 -20.82
N GLU A 239 -28.26 15.43 -20.19
CA GLU A 239 -28.47 16.81 -19.71
C GLU A 239 -27.53 17.14 -18.54
N ASP A 240 -27.41 16.25 -17.56
CA ASP A 240 -26.62 16.48 -16.36
C ASP A 240 -25.11 16.48 -16.64
N ALA A 241 -24.61 15.58 -17.50
CA ALA A 241 -23.24 15.66 -18.00
C ALA A 241 -22.97 16.95 -18.79
N ARG A 242 -23.94 17.45 -19.58
CA ARG A 242 -23.85 18.75 -20.27
C ARG A 242 -23.82 19.92 -19.29
N ALA A 243 -24.69 19.93 -18.28
CA ALA A 243 -24.74 20.96 -17.26
C ALA A 243 -23.43 21.00 -16.45
N ALA A 244 -22.91 19.84 -16.04
CA ALA A 244 -21.62 19.72 -15.36
C ALA A 244 -20.46 20.23 -16.23
N MET A 245 -20.43 19.88 -17.53
CA MET A 245 -19.45 20.42 -18.49
C MET A 245 -19.57 21.94 -18.63
N GLN A 246 -20.78 22.48 -18.79
CA GLN A 246 -21.01 23.92 -18.95
C GLN A 246 -20.57 24.71 -17.70
N LEU A 247 -20.88 24.21 -16.49
CA LEU A 247 -20.42 24.78 -15.22
C LEU A 247 -18.89 24.76 -15.11
N TYR A 248 -18.25 23.65 -15.48
CA TYR A 248 -16.79 23.56 -15.53
C TYR A 248 -16.19 24.52 -16.56
N VAL A 249 -16.75 24.61 -17.78
CA VAL A 249 -16.25 25.48 -18.85
C VAL A 249 -16.35 26.95 -18.45
N LEU A 250 -17.49 27.38 -17.89
CA LEU A 250 -17.72 28.73 -17.38
C LEU A 250 -16.68 29.13 -16.32
N TYR A 251 -16.37 28.21 -15.39
CA TYR A 251 -15.39 28.46 -14.33
C TYR A 251 -13.96 28.02 -14.67
N LYS A 252 -13.71 27.51 -15.88
CA LYS A 252 -12.49 26.79 -16.26
C LYS A 252 -11.22 27.55 -15.94
N ASN A 253 -11.17 28.83 -16.30
CA ASN A 253 -9.97 29.64 -16.08
C ASN A 253 -9.65 29.79 -14.59
N LYS A 254 -10.67 29.92 -13.73
CA LYS A 254 -10.51 29.98 -12.26
C LYS A 254 -10.25 28.59 -11.65
N TRP A 255 -10.94 27.56 -12.12
CA TRP A 255 -10.80 26.20 -11.57
C TRP A 255 -9.44 25.59 -11.95
N GLU A 256 -8.99 25.81 -13.18
CA GLU A 256 -7.63 25.46 -13.60
C GLU A 256 -6.58 26.40 -13.00
N SER A 257 -6.86 27.68 -12.72
CA SER A 257 -5.91 28.54 -12.00
C SER A 257 -5.82 28.24 -10.50
N GLU A 258 -6.87 27.71 -9.86
CA GLU A 258 -6.83 27.19 -8.48
C GLU A 258 -6.14 25.82 -8.39
N LYS A 259 -6.34 24.94 -9.39
CA LYS A 259 -5.58 23.68 -9.54
C LYS A 259 -4.10 23.97 -9.86
N LYS A 260 -3.82 24.94 -10.73
CA LYS A 260 -2.47 25.48 -10.98
C LYS A 260 -1.95 26.30 -9.79
N GLY A 261 -2.78 26.86 -8.92
CA GLY A 261 -2.36 27.45 -7.65
C GLY A 261 -1.69 26.43 -6.70
N ARG A 262 -1.78 25.13 -7.02
CA ARG A 262 -1.05 24.02 -6.39
C ARG A 262 -0.04 23.33 -7.34
N CYS A 263 0.15 23.87 -8.54
CA CYS A 263 0.86 23.26 -9.67
C CYS A 263 1.40 24.29 -10.70
N VAL A 264 1.72 25.52 -10.26
CA VAL A 264 2.69 26.40 -10.92
C VAL A 264 3.97 26.21 -10.12
N LEU A 265 4.71 25.17 -10.50
CA LEU A 265 6.16 25.32 -10.44
C LEU A 265 6.46 26.46 -11.43
N LEU A 266 6.88 27.62 -10.93
CA LEU A 266 7.42 28.64 -11.82
C LEU A 266 8.66 28.03 -12.47
N VAL A 267 8.70 27.95 -13.80
CA VAL A 267 9.95 27.66 -14.51
C VAL A 267 10.78 28.95 -14.60
N PHE A 268 11.04 29.54 -13.43
CA PHE A 268 12.33 30.18 -13.23
C PHE A 268 13.37 29.06 -13.18
N ARG A 269 14.53 29.29 -13.82
CA ARG A 269 15.73 28.53 -13.49
C ARG A 269 16.33 29.07 -12.18
N GLU A 270 15.57 28.97 -11.10
CA GLU A 270 16.19 28.90 -9.77
C GLU A 270 16.90 27.54 -9.74
N THR A 271 18.23 27.57 -9.70
CA THR A 271 19.03 26.36 -9.50
C THR A 271 18.78 25.87 -8.08
N TRP A 272 18.16 24.69 -7.93
CA TRP A 272 18.01 24.05 -6.64
C TRP A 272 19.35 23.98 -5.89
N ARG A 273 19.32 24.11 -4.56
CA ARG A 273 20.55 23.95 -3.74
C ARG A 273 21.03 22.51 -3.88
N ILE A 274 22.06 22.30 -4.69
CA ILE A 274 22.82 21.05 -4.74
C ILE A 274 23.27 20.72 -3.30
N MET A 275 22.79 19.60 -2.77
CA MET A 275 23.18 19.12 -1.45
C MET A 275 24.30 18.10 -1.55
N LYS A 276 25.15 18.03 -0.52
CA LYS A 276 25.95 16.84 -0.22
C LYS A 276 25.16 15.97 0.76
N ILE A 277 24.68 14.82 0.28
CA ILE A 277 23.86 13.85 1.02
C ILE A 277 24.71 12.63 1.42
N ALA A 278 24.62 12.19 2.68
CA ALA A 278 25.17 10.90 3.11
C ALA A 278 24.09 9.83 3.13
N VAL A 279 24.38 8.64 2.62
CA VAL A 279 23.53 7.45 2.72
C VAL A 279 24.24 6.40 3.58
N ILE A 280 23.59 5.90 4.64
CA ILE A 280 24.23 4.99 5.60
C ILE A 280 23.68 3.57 5.40
N GLY A 281 24.51 2.68 4.83
CA GLY A 281 24.18 1.31 4.42
C GLY A 281 23.82 1.22 2.92
N ALA A 282 24.42 0.26 2.21
CA ALA A 282 24.15 -0.07 0.79
C ALA A 282 23.27 -1.32 0.63
N GLY A 283 22.34 -1.51 1.58
CA GLY A 283 21.21 -2.41 1.43
C GLY A 283 20.15 -1.86 0.45
N ALA A 284 19.06 -2.60 0.26
CA ALA A 284 18.00 -2.24 -0.69
C ALA A 284 17.41 -0.82 -0.50
N ALA A 285 17.36 -0.31 0.74
CA ALA A 285 16.96 1.07 1.00
C ALA A 285 18.01 2.10 0.51
N GLY A 286 19.29 1.84 0.76
CA GLY A 286 20.39 2.73 0.38
C GLY A 286 20.68 2.76 -1.13
N LEU A 287 20.50 1.63 -1.82
CA LEU A 287 20.58 1.58 -3.29
C LEU A 287 19.45 2.42 -3.92
N SER A 288 18.24 2.37 -3.36
CA SER A 288 17.13 3.24 -3.77
C SER A 288 17.39 4.72 -3.46
N ALA A 289 17.96 5.01 -2.29
CA ALA A 289 18.40 6.35 -1.91
C ALA A 289 19.39 6.94 -2.92
N LEU A 290 20.46 6.20 -3.24
CA LEU A 290 21.43 6.57 -4.27
C LEU A 290 20.77 6.83 -5.62
N ARG A 291 19.97 5.86 -6.11
CA ARG A 291 19.32 5.94 -7.42
C ARG A 291 18.53 7.22 -7.61
N GLN A 292 17.70 7.60 -6.64
CA GLN A 292 16.88 8.81 -6.74
C GLN A 292 17.71 10.09 -6.60
N CYS A 293 18.76 10.10 -5.76
CA CYS A 293 19.68 11.24 -5.66
C CYS A 293 20.43 11.50 -6.98
N ILE A 294 20.99 10.45 -7.62
CA ILE A 294 21.76 10.58 -8.86
C ILE A 294 20.89 10.62 -10.13
N SER A 295 19.56 10.68 -10.00
CA SER A 295 18.59 10.68 -11.12
C SER A 295 18.71 11.86 -12.10
N GLY A 296 19.61 12.82 -11.84
CA GLY A 296 19.73 14.08 -12.59
C GLY A 296 18.64 15.11 -12.28
N THR A 297 17.70 14.80 -11.37
CA THR A 297 16.57 15.69 -11.03
C THR A 297 17.04 16.96 -10.29
N TYR A 298 18.02 16.82 -9.39
CA TYR A 298 18.55 17.93 -8.57
C TYR A 298 20.09 18.08 -8.63
N ASN A 299 20.80 17.11 -9.21
CA ASN A 299 22.27 17.05 -9.29
C ASN A 299 22.98 17.04 -7.92
N ASP A 300 22.39 16.37 -6.93
CA ASP A 300 22.98 16.22 -5.60
C ASP A 300 24.31 15.45 -5.62
N GLN A 301 25.25 15.88 -4.77
CA GLN A 301 26.46 15.12 -4.45
C GLN A 301 26.09 14.06 -3.42
N VAL A 302 26.22 12.77 -3.74
CA VAL A 302 25.89 11.70 -2.78
C VAL A 302 27.08 10.80 -2.49
N VAL A 303 27.21 10.38 -1.23
CA VAL A 303 28.16 9.34 -0.80
C VAL A 303 27.40 8.33 0.05
N CYS A 304 27.46 7.06 -0.32
CA CYS A 304 26.98 5.96 0.50
C CYS A 304 28.15 5.30 1.22
N TYR A 305 27.99 5.06 2.52
CA TYR A 305 28.93 4.31 3.35
C TYR A 305 28.32 2.95 3.71
N GLU A 306 29.01 1.88 3.34
CA GLU A 306 28.65 0.51 3.71
C GLU A 306 29.82 -0.11 4.46
N LYS A 307 29.53 -0.72 5.62
CA LYS A 307 30.55 -1.34 6.47
C LYS A 307 30.99 -2.71 5.96
N THR A 308 30.19 -3.39 5.13
CA THR A 308 30.54 -4.66 4.50
C THR A 308 31.38 -4.47 3.23
N ASP A 309 31.96 -5.57 2.75
CA ASP A 309 32.72 -5.72 1.52
C ASP A 309 31.87 -5.84 0.24
N GLN A 310 30.54 -5.86 0.37
CA GLN A 310 29.62 -5.91 -0.77
C GLN A 310 28.25 -5.29 -0.46
N ILE A 311 27.58 -4.83 -1.53
CA ILE A 311 26.21 -4.28 -1.49
C ILE A 311 25.15 -5.37 -1.27
N GLY A 312 23.95 -4.96 -0.87
CA GLY A 312 22.78 -5.82 -0.68
C GLY A 312 22.26 -5.88 0.75
N GLY A 313 23.06 -5.47 1.73
CA GLY A 313 22.69 -5.45 3.15
C GLY A 313 22.33 -6.84 3.65
N THR A 314 21.14 -7.01 4.23
CA THR A 314 20.67 -8.31 4.75
C THR A 314 20.74 -9.45 3.73
N TRP A 315 20.52 -9.21 2.43
CA TRP A 315 20.54 -10.27 1.39
C TRP A 315 21.91 -10.91 1.16
N VAL A 316 22.99 -10.29 1.66
CA VAL A 316 24.32 -10.89 1.74
C VAL A 316 24.29 -12.00 2.79
N TYR A 317 24.52 -13.26 2.39
CA TYR A 317 24.72 -14.36 3.33
C TYR A 317 26.19 -14.45 3.74
N ARG A 318 26.41 -14.85 4.99
CA ARG A 318 27.71 -15.18 5.59
C ARG A 318 27.52 -16.45 6.41
N GLU A 319 28.51 -17.33 6.45
CA GLU A 319 28.45 -18.50 7.33
C GLU A 319 28.78 -18.10 8.78
N GLU A 320 29.53 -17.00 8.93
CA GLU A 320 29.92 -16.40 10.19
C GLU A 320 28.73 -15.78 10.97
N THR A 321 28.82 -15.79 12.30
CA THR A 321 27.84 -15.24 13.26
C THR A 321 28.56 -14.40 14.33
N GLY A 322 27.83 -13.62 15.13
CA GLY A 322 28.44 -12.71 16.10
C GLY A 322 29.11 -11.49 15.44
N SER A 323 30.44 -11.51 15.30
CA SER A 323 31.24 -10.39 14.79
C SER A 323 32.10 -10.77 13.59
N ASP A 324 32.34 -9.80 12.69
CA ASP A 324 33.23 -9.95 11.54
C ASP A 324 34.71 -9.76 11.91
N LYS A 325 35.59 -9.91 10.91
CA LYS A 325 37.05 -9.76 11.04
C LYS A 325 37.54 -8.37 11.46
N TYR A 326 36.67 -7.36 11.51
CA TYR A 326 36.94 -6.01 12.02
C TYR A 326 36.34 -5.79 13.42
N GLY A 327 35.80 -6.84 14.04
CA GLY A 327 35.14 -6.78 15.36
C GLY A 327 33.73 -6.20 15.32
N LEU A 328 33.17 -5.90 14.14
CA LEU A 328 31.85 -5.30 14.02
C LEU A 328 30.76 -6.39 14.02
N PRO A 329 29.60 -6.19 14.68
CA PRO A 329 28.51 -7.17 14.67
C PRO A 329 28.03 -7.49 13.25
N ILE A 330 27.91 -8.77 12.91
CA ILE A 330 27.48 -9.20 11.58
C ILE A 330 26.07 -8.70 11.30
N HIS A 331 25.87 -8.09 10.13
CA HIS A 331 24.61 -7.40 9.82
C HIS A 331 23.51 -8.34 9.31
N THR A 332 23.88 -9.47 8.70
CA THR A 332 22.93 -10.38 8.07
C THR A 332 22.29 -11.35 9.05
N SER A 333 20.99 -11.56 8.87
CA SER A 333 20.19 -12.60 9.53
C SER A 333 19.72 -13.67 8.52
N MET A 334 20.36 -13.75 7.35
CA MET A 334 20.02 -14.73 6.32
C MET A 334 20.62 -16.10 6.63
N TYR A 335 19.84 -17.14 6.33
CA TYR A 335 20.21 -18.53 6.39
C TYR A 335 20.23 -19.16 4.98
N LYS A 336 20.90 -20.30 4.83
CA LYS A 336 21.36 -20.86 3.56
C LYS A 336 20.22 -21.28 2.61
N SER A 337 19.14 -21.78 3.18
CA SER A 337 17.95 -22.29 2.48
C SER A 337 16.94 -21.20 2.08
N LEU A 338 17.14 -19.94 2.53
CA LEU A 338 16.08 -18.93 2.53
C LEU A 338 15.52 -18.65 1.13
N ARG A 339 14.20 -18.79 1.01
CA ARG A 339 13.37 -18.26 -0.08
C ARG A 339 12.49 -17.14 0.43
N THR A 340 12.15 -16.19 -0.45
CA THR A 340 11.29 -15.05 -0.11
C THR A 340 9.97 -15.51 0.51
N ASN A 341 9.44 -14.68 1.42
CA ASN A 341 8.12 -14.83 2.03
C ASN A 341 7.05 -14.00 1.29
N LEU A 342 7.45 -13.21 0.30
CA LEU A 342 6.59 -12.44 -0.60
C LEU A 342 6.90 -12.82 -2.07
N PRO A 343 5.94 -12.68 -2.98
CA PRO A 343 6.13 -12.93 -4.41
C PRO A 343 6.94 -11.79 -5.08
N LYS A 344 7.78 -12.14 -6.06
CA LYS A 344 8.70 -11.21 -6.75
C LYS A 344 7.97 -9.99 -7.35
N GLU A 345 6.72 -10.18 -7.74
CA GLU A 345 5.81 -9.16 -8.27
C GLU A 345 5.69 -7.93 -7.34
N VAL A 346 5.80 -8.09 -6.02
CA VAL A 346 5.75 -6.99 -5.04
C VAL A 346 7.11 -6.61 -4.44
N MET A 347 8.19 -7.24 -4.91
CA MET A 347 9.57 -7.05 -4.41
C MET A 347 10.48 -6.27 -5.36
N GLY A 348 10.02 -5.89 -6.56
CA GLY A 348 10.78 -5.00 -7.46
C GLY A 348 10.79 -3.53 -7.03
N TYR A 349 11.65 -2.74 -7.67
CA TYR A 349 11.56 -1.27 -7.63
C TYR A 349 10.64 -0.77 -8.75
N PRO A 350 9.92 0.36 -8.58
CA PRO A 350 9.01 0.87 -9.61
C PRO A 350 9.68 1.27 -10.93
N ASP A 351 10.97 1.61 -10.92
CA ASP A 351 11.76 1.89 -12.13
C ASP A 351 12.67 0.73 -12.58
N PHE A 352 12.64 -0.40 -11.85
CA PHE A 352 13.39 -1.61 -12.17
C PHE A 352 12.71 -2.84 -11.51
N PRO A 353 11.64 -3.38 -12.12
CA PRO A 353 10.96 -4.56 -11.60
C PRO A 353 11.84 -5.82 -11.71
N ILE A 354 11.58 -6.81 -10.88
CA ILE A 354 12.24 -8.13 -11.02
C ILE A 354 11.78 -8.76 -12.34
N SER A 355 12.72 -9.36 -13.08
CA SER A 355 12.46 -10.00 -14.38
C SER A 355 11.35 -11.05 -14.30
N GLU A 356 10.51 -11.10 -15.34
CA GLU A 356 9.54 -12.18 -15.55
C GLU A 356 10.22 -13.56 -15.46
N ARG A 357 9.68 -14.42 -14.59
CA ARG A 357 10.15 -15.79 -14.32
C ARG A 357 8.95 -16.66 -13.95
N PRO A 358 8.99 -17.99 -14.18
CA PRO A 358 7.85 -18.87 -13.90
C PRO A 358 7.49 -18.94 -12.41
N GLU A 359 8.46 -18.81 -11.51
CA GLU A 359 8.32 -18.85 -10.06
C GLU A 359 8.10 -17.44 -9.48
N SER A 360 7.22 -17.29 -8.48
CA SER A 360 7.07 -16.02 -7.75
C SER A 360 7.98 -15.92 -6.51
N TYR A 361 8.26 -17.03 -5.82
CA TYR A 361 9.05 -17.00 -4.57
C TYR A 361 10.51 -17.40 -4.82
N LEU A 362 11.40 -16.41 -4.80
CA LEU A 362 12.80 -16.55 -5.24
C LEU A 362 13.72 -16.97 -4.09
N SER A 363 14.92 -17.44 -4.42
CA SER A 363 16.00 -17.65 -3.45
C SER A 363 16.60 -16.33 -2.97
N ARG A 364 17.24 -16.34 -1.79
CA ARG A 364 18.09 -15.23 -1.31
C ARG A 364 19.12 -14.77 -2.35
N THR A 365 19.74 -15.71 -3.06
CA THR A 365 20.76 -15.43 -4.08
C THR A 365 20.19 -14.59 -5.22
N GLU A 366 19.04 -14.98 -5.77
CA GLU A 366 18.41 -14.24 -6.88
C GLU A 366 18.01 -12.79 -6.50
N ILE A 367 17.65 -12.55 -5.24
CA ILE A 367 17.39 -11.18 -4.76
C ILE A 367 18.70 -10.38 -4.61
N LEU A 368 19.79 -11.02 -4.18
CA LEU A 368 21.12 -10.39 -4.16
C LEU A 368 21.64 -10.09 -5.57
N ASP A 369 21.39 -10.99 -6.53
CA ASP A 369 21.73 -10.80 -7.94
C ASP A 369 20.92 -9.64 -8.54
N PHE A 370 19.62 -9.57 -8.25
CA PHE A 370 18.76 -8.44 -8.62
C PHE A 370 19.26 -7.10 -8.06
N LEU A 371 19.68 -7.07 -6.78
CA LEU A 371 20.22 -5.84 -6.17
C LEU A 371 21.58 -5.43 -6.78
N ASN A 372 22.40 -6.38 -7.23
CA ASN A 372 23.58 -6.08 -8.03
C ASN A 372 23.20 -5.56 -9.43
N ALA A 373 22.29 -6.22 -10.12
CA ALA A 373 21.80 -5.77 -11.43
C ALA A 373 21.20 -4.35 -11.39
N TYR A 374 20.48 -3.99 -10.33
CA TYR A 374 20.00 -2.62 -10.08
C TYR A 374 21.16 -1.62 -9.87
N CYS A 375 22.14 -2.01 -9.06
CA CYS A 375 23.34 -1.23 -8.77
C CYS A 375 24.19 -0.98 -10.03
N ASP A 376 24.31 -1.96 -10.91
CA ASP A 376 25.06 -1.88 -12.17
C ASP A 376 24.30 -1.15 -13.27
N HIS A 377 23.00 -1.45 -13.46
CA HIS A 377 22.16 -0.82 -14.47
C HIS A 377 22.07 0.70 -14.30
N PHE A 378 22.06 1.19 -13.05
CA PHE A 378 22.07 2.61 -12.73
C PHE A 378 23.44 3.17 -12.33
N ALA A 379 24.52 2.40 -12.51
CA ALA A 379 25.90 2.80 -12.22
C ALA A 379 26.09 3.41 -10.81
N LEU A 380 25.51 2.79 -9.78
CA LEU A 380 25.54 3.29 -8.40
C LEU A 380 26.89 3.08 -7.70
N ARG A 381 27.69 2.08 -8.14
CA ARG A 381 28.95 1.68 -7.48
C ARG A 381 29.96 2.81 -7.20
N PRO A 382 30.20 3.80 -8.10
CA PRO A 382 31.15 4.90 -7.83
C PRO A 382 30.77 5.79 -6.64
N TYR A 383 29.50 5.76 -6.21
CA TYR A 383 28.98 6.51 -5.07
C TYR A 383 29.04 5.72 -3.75
N ILE A 384 29.46 4.45 -3.78
CA ILE A 384 29.46 3.53 -2.63
C ILE A 384 30.90 3.31 -2.15
N ARG A 385 31.18 3.72 -0.92
CA ARG A 385 32.39 3.32 -0.18
C ARG A 385 32.07 2.08 0.65
N LEU A 386 32.53 0.93 0.16
CA LEU A 386 32.51 -0.35 0.87
C LEU A 386 33.57 -0.36 1.98
N LEU A 387 33.42 -1.24 2.97
CA LEU A 387 34.30 -1.35 4.14
C LEU A 387 34.52 -0.01 4.86
N HIS A 388 33.48 0.83 4.92
CA HIS A 388 33.46 2.12 5.60
C HIS A 388 32.40 2.11 6.71
N HIS A 389 32.85 2.00 7.96
CA HIS A 389 31.98 2.00 9.13
C HIS A 389 31.72 3.44 9.61
N VAL A 390 30.46 3.89 9.55
CA VAL A 390 30.05 5.16 10.18
C VAL A 390 30.06 4.97 11.70
N GLU A 391 30.97 5.68 12.39
CA GLU A 391 31.09 5.62 13.85
C GLU A 391 30.20 6.64 14.55
N LEU A 392 30.03 7.84 13.97
CA LEU A 392 29.26 8.93 14.56
C LEU A 392 28.61 9.80 13.48
N VAL A 393 27.40 10.24 13.76
CA VAL A 393 26.63 11.28 13.06
C VAL A 393 26.13 12.23 14.13
N GLU A 394 26.35 13.52 13.92
CA GLU A 394 25.95 14.59 14.83
C GLU A 394 25.64 15.89 14.06
N PRO A 395 24.81 16.79 14.59
CA PRO A 395 24.65 18.12 14.01
C PRO A 395 25.97 18.91 14.05
N ALA A 396 26.29 19.60 12.95
CA ALA A 396 27.49 20.42 12.82
C ALA A 396 27.19 21.93 12.84
N VAL A 397 28.20 22.71 13.22
CA VAL A 397 28.16 24.18 13.19
C VAL A 397 28.76 24.68 11.88
N GLY A 398 27.93 25.24 10.99
CA GLY A 398 28.34 25.83 9.71
C GLY A 398 27.29 25.71 8.61
N ASP A 399 27.69 25.94 7.36
CA ASP A 399 26.80 25.90 6.18
C ASP A 399 26.19 24.51 5.91
N ARG A 400 26.88 23.47 6.40
CA ARG A 400 26.53 22.05 6.30
C ARG A 400 26.13 21.54 7.68
N LYS A 401 24.95 20.94 7.75
CA LYS A 401 24.24 20.68 9.01
C LYS A 401 24.73 19.45 9.78
N TRP A 402 25.56 18.60 9.18
CA TRP A 402 25.95 17.32 9.76
C TRP A 402 27.45 17.05 9.67
N SER A 403 27.98 16.52 10.77
CA SER A 403 29.30 15.89 10.87
C SER A 403 29.08 14.38 10.81
N VAL A 404 29.84 13.69 9.96
CA VAL A 404 29.78 12.23 9.81
C VAL A 404 31.20 11.68 9.90
N LYS A 405 31.48 10.98 11.01
CA LYS A 405 32.75 10.31 11.30
C LYS A 405 32.70 8.88 10.77
N VAL A 406 33.68 8.50 9.95
CA VAL A 406 33.73 7.22 9.24
C VAL A 406 35.12 6.60 9.35
N ARG A 407 35.20 5.32 9.68
CA ARG A 407 36.44 4.52 9.62
C ARG A 407 36.47 3.71 8.32
N ASP A 408 37.51 3.91 7.52
CA ASP A 408 37.92 2.97 6.47
C ASP A 408 38.52 1.72 7.16
N LEU A 409 37.84 0.59 7.07
CA LEU A 409 38.22 -0.66 7.74
C LEU A 409 39.41 -1.36 7.05
N GLN A 410 39.73 -1.04 5.79
CA GLN A 410 40.90 -1.58 5.11
C GLN A 410 42.19 -0.86 5.52
N ARG A 411 42.10 0.44 5.79
CA ARG A 411 43.24 1.31 6.12
C ARG A 411 43.39 1.62 7.61
N ASP A 412 42.36 1.29 8.41
CA ASP A 412 42.14 1.76 9.78
C ASP A 412 42.23 3.29 9.94
N THR A 413 41.91 4.03 8.88
CA THR A 413 41.92 5.51 8.89
C THR A 413 40.53 6.07 9.14
N ILE A 414 40.44 7.01 10.06
CA ILE A 414 39.21 7.74 10.37
C ILE A 414 39.19 9.07 9.62
N VAL A 415 38.06 9.38 8.97
CA VAL A 415 37.76 10.68 8.36
C VAL A 415 36.46 11.24 8.91
N THR A 416 36.36 12.56 9.02
CA THR A 416 35.10 13.25 9.32
C THR A 416 34.72 14.12 8.12
N GLU A 417 33.55 13.90 7.55
CA GLU A 417 33.04 14.66 6.40
C GLU A 417 31.75 15.41 6.74
N ALA A 418 31.62 16.62 6.19
CA ALA A 418 30.45 17.47 6.39
C ALA A 418 29.39 17.28 5.27
N PHE A 419 28.11 17.22 5.68
CA PHE A 419 26.96 16.96 4.82
C PHE A 419 25.78 17.91 5.10
N ASP A 420 24.94 18.13 4.09
CA ASP A 420 23.72 18.94 4.15
C ASP A 420 22.53 18.14 4.69
N ALA A 421 22.45 16.86 4.35
CA ALA A 421 21.39 15.94 4.77
C ALA A 421 21.86 14.48 4.87
N ILE A 422 21.15 13.67 5.68
CA ILE A 422 21.48 12.27 5.98
C ILE A 422 20.27 11.37 5.68
N MET A 423 20.49 10.30 4.91
CA MET A 423 19.56 9.17 4.77
C MET A 423 20.12 7.95 5.50
N VAL A 424 19.53 7.61 6.63
CA VAL A 424 19.82 6.38 7.37
C VAL A 424 19.09 5.22 6.69
N CYS A 425 19.85 4.24 6.23
CA CYS A 425 19.36 3.07 5.48
C CYS A 425 19.89 1.74 6.04
N ASN A 426 20.32 1.74 7.31
CA ASN A 426 21.00 0.61 7.97
C ASN A 426 20.08 -0.55 8.37
N GLY A 427 18.80 -0.52 8.01
CA GLY A 427 17.80 -1.53 8.35
C GLY A 427 17.54 -1.68 9.85
N HIS A 428 16.81 -2.74 10.22
CA HIS A 428 16.39 -2.98 11.61
C HIS A 428 16.18 -4.49 11.93
N TYR A 429 16.76 -5.38 11.13
CA TYR A 429 16.68 -6.85 11.30
C TYR A 429 18.04 -7.47 11.63
N PHE A 430 18.83 -6.79 12.48
CA PHE A 430 20.20 -7.20 12.84
C PHE A 430 20.51 -7.14 14.34
N GLN A 431 19.73 -6.43 15.17
CA GLN A 431 19.92 -6.38 16.62
C GLN A 431 18.92 -7.30 17.33
N PRO A 432 19.33 -8.46 17.91
CA PRO A 432 18.41 -9.41 18.53
C PRO A 432 17.58 -8.83 19.70
N ARG A 433 16.34 -9.30 19.84
CA ARG A 433 15.45 -8.99 20.97
C ARG A 433 15.27 -10.21 21.86
N ILE A 434 16.33 -10.59 22.58
CA ILE A 434 16.28 -11.64 23.60
C ILE A 434 15.32 -11.21 24.73
N PRO A 435 14.33 -12.04 25.12
CA PRO A 435 13.48 -11.79 26.28
C PRO A 435 14.23 -12.11 27.58
N LYS A 436 13.87 -11.45 28.70
CA LYS A 436 14.32 -11.89 30.02
C LYS A 436 13.40 -13.04 30.49
N ILE A 437 13.98 -14.22 30.71
CA ILE A 437 13.29 -15.42 31.21
C ILE A 437 13.99 -15.86 32.50
N SER A 438 13.23 -16.30 33.50
CA SER A 438 13.80 -16.81 34.76
C SER A 438 14.63 -18.07 34.48
N GLY A 439 15.86 -18.13 35.01
CA GLY A 439 16.76 -19.28 34.79
C GLY A 439 17.53 -19.27 33.46
N HIS A 440 17.51 -18.18 32.69
CA HIS A 440 18.31 -18.04 31.47
C HIS A 440 19.80 -18.39 31.66
N ASP A 441 20.39 -17.95 32.78
CA ASP A 441 21.83 -18.10 33.05
C ASP A 441 22.22 -19.48 33.63
N VAL A 442 21.25 -20.35 33.94
CA VAL A 442 21.48 -21.71 34.48
C VAL A 442 21.12 -22.83 33.50
N PHE A 443 20.51 -22.50 32.36
CA PHE A 443 20.16 -23.50 31.35
C PHE A 443 21.41 -23.98 30.60
N ALA A 444 21.74 -25.26 30.73
CA ALA A 444 22.94 -25.87 30.20
C ALA A 444 22.86 -26.24 28.70
N GLY A 445 21.66 -26.21 28.12
CA GLY A 445 21.45 -26.41 26.68
C GLY A 445 21.85 -25.18 25.85
N LYS A 446 21.81 -25.31 24.52
CA LYS A 446 22.19 -24.21 23.61
C LYS A 446 21.11 -23.13 23.60
N GLN A 447 21.52 -21.87 23.63
CA GLN A 447 20.61 -20.72 23.47
C GLN A 447 21.08 -19.90 22.27
N MET A 448 20.18 -19.60 21.31
CA MET A 448 20.53 -18.82 20.12
C MET A 448 19.33 -18.06 19.53
N HIS A 449 19.59 -16.94 18.86
CA HIS A 449 18.57 -16.17 18.14
C HIS A 449 18.50 -16.58 16.66
N SER A 450 17.37 -16.33 16.01
CA SER A 450 17.21 -16.45 14.55
C SER A 450 18.11 -15.50 13.73
N HIS A 451 18.92 -14.66 14.39
CA HIS A 451 19.98 -13.84 13.79
C HIS A 451 21.22 -14.67 13.45
N ASP A 452 21.57 -15.60 14.35
CA ASP A 452 22.77 -16.45 14.29
C ASP A 452 22.44 -17.84 13.70
N TYR A 453 21.23 -18.01 13.17
CA TYR A 453 20.82 -19.20 12.43
C TYR A 453 21.37 -19.18 11.00
N ARG A 454 21.80 -20.34 10.49
CA ARG A 454 22.41 -20.49 9.16
C ARG A 454 21.95 -21.73 8.41
N VAL A 455 21.92 -22.90 9.06
CA VAL A 455 21.61 -24.21 8.46
C VAL A 455 20.94 -25.14 9.51
N PRO A 456 20.01 -26.04 9.14
CA PRO A 456 19.18 -26.78 10.10
C PRO A 456 19.87 -28.00 10.76
N GLU A 457 20.94 -28.51 10.17
CA GLU A 457 21.65 -29.73 10.63
C GLU A 457 22.26 -29.56 12.04
N ILE A 458 22.42 -28.32 12.51
CA ILE A 458 22.82 -28.01 13.90
C ILE A 458 21.78 -28.45 14.95
N PHE A 459 20.62 -28.95 14.52
CA PHE A 459 19.53 -29.46 15.36
C PHE A 459 19.31 -30.97 15.19
N ASP A 460 20.17 -31.70 14.47
CA ASP A 460 20.04 -33.14 14.26
C ASP A 460 19.84 -33.89 15.59
N GLY A 461 18.72 -34.61 15.68
CA GLY A 461 18.35 -35.40 16.87
C GLY A 461 17.92 -34.58 18.11
N LYS A 462 17.84 -33.25 18.03
CA LYS A 462 17.55 -32.37 19.17
C LYS A 462 16.07 -32.11 19.43
N THR A 463 15.75 -31.77 20.67
CA THR A 463 14.49 -31.14 21.07
C THR A 463 14.68 -29.62 21.16
N VAL A 464 13.99 -28.87 20.31
CA VAL A 464 14.16 -27.42 20.15
C VAL A 464 12.88 -26.69 20.57
N VAL A 465 12.96 -25.75 21.52
CA VAL A 465 11.84 -24.85 21.84
C VAL A 465 12.01 -23.51 21.10
N VAL A 466 11.09 -23.23 20.18
CA VAL A 466 11.07 -22.04 19.32
C VAL A 466 10.17 -20.98 19.95
N LEU A 467 10.75 -19.85 20.35
CA LEU A 467 10.05 -18.81 21.11
C LEU A 467 9.51 -17.71 20.18
N GLY A 468 8.19 -17.65 20.06
CA GLY A 468 7.44 -16.60 19.36
C GLY A 468 7.05 -16.98 17.93
N ALA A 469 5.75 -17.10 17.67
CA ALA A 469 5.18 -17.46 16.37
C ALA A 469 4.96 -16.27 15.41
N GLY A 470 5.96 -15.40 15.25
CA GLY A 470 6.02 -14.44 14.14
C GLY A 470 6.37 -15.13 12.81
N PRO A 471 6.53 -14.41 11.69
CA PRO A 471 6.85 -15.00 10.39
C PRO A 471 8.11 -15.88 10.44
N SER A 472 9.20 -15.38 11.04
CA SER A 472 10.41 -16.17 11.27
C SER A 472 10.20 -17.35 12.22
N GLY A 473 9.27 -17.24 13.18
CA GLY A 473 8.95 -18.31 14.11
C GLY A 473 8.22 -19.48 13.45
N MET A 474 7.24 -19.17 12.60
CA MET A 474 6.53 -20.17 11.80
C MET A 474 7.48 -20.83 10.78
N ASP A 475 8.17 -20.02 9.97
CA ASP A 475 9.02 -20.51 8.87
C ASP A 475 10.22 -21.32 9.39
N LEU A 476 10.87 -20.88 10.48
CA LEU A 476 11.98 -21.61 11.10
C LEU A 476 11.51 -22.82 11.93
N ALA A 477 10.32 -22.82 12.54
CA ALA A 477 9.80 -24.04 13.15
C ALA A 477 9.61 -25.15 12.10
N LEU A 478 9.10 -24.81 10.91
CA LEU A 478 8.96 -25.74 9.78
C LEU A 478 10.30 -26.12 9.12
N GLU A 479 11.33 -25.28 9.23
CA GLU A 479 12.67 -25.64 8.74
C GLU A 479 13.41 -26.55 9.72
N ILE A 480 13.43 -26.20 11.00
CA ILE A 480 14.08 -26.95 12.07
C ILE A 480 13.48 -28.35 12.22
N SER A 481 12.16 -28.50 12.02
CA SER A 481 11.47 -29.79 12.12
C SER A 481 11.88 -30.85 11.08
N LYS A 482 12.71 -30.49 10.09
CA LYS A 482 13.28 -31.42 9.11
C LYS A 482 14.47 -32.22 9.65
N ASN A 483 15.09 -31.72 10.73
CA ASN A 483 16.34 -32.22 11.32
C ASN A 483 16.19 -32.51 12.82
N ALA A 484 15.43 -31.67 13.54
CA ALA A 484 15.11 -31.86 14.95
C ALA A 484 14.21 -33.09 15.19
N ASN A 485 14.50 -33.82 16.26
CA ASN A 485 13.65 -34.90 16.77
C ASN A 485 12.28 -34.38 17.20
N ARG A 486 12.24 -33.19 17.84
CA ARG A 486 11.02 -32.53 18.31
C ARG A 486 11.17 -31.02 18.29
N VAL A 487 10.13 -30.31 17.88
CA VAL A 487 10.05 -28.84 17.91
C VAL A 487 8.86 -28.42 18.77
N ILE A 488 9.06 -27.49 19.69
CA ILE A 488 8.01 -26.92 20.55
C ILE A 488 7.87 -25.44 20.21
N LEU A 489 6.83 -25.06 19.47
CA LEU A 489 6.53 -23.69 19.10
C LEU A 489 5.75 -23.01 20.25
N SER A 490 6.44 -22.17 21.01
CA SER A 490 5.92 -21.48 22.19
C SER A 490 5.41 -20.06 21.84
N HIS A 491 4.16 -19.74 22.20
CA HIS A 491 3.54 -18.44 21.85
C HIS A 491 2.37 -18.01 22.77
N HIS A 492 2.01 -16.72 22.66
CA HIS A 492 0.87 -16.05 23.28
C HIS A 492 -0.31 -15.82 22.31
N LEU A 493 -0.45 -16.61 21.24
CA LEU A 493 -1.63 -16.53 20.39
C LEU A 493 -2.81 -17.19 21.10
N THR A 494 -3.95 -16.51 21.14
CA THR A 494 -5.12 -16.93 21.94
C THR A 494 -5.97 -18.02 21.28
N GLU A 495 -5.73 -18.31 20.00
CA GLU A 495 -6.33 -19.41 19.25
C GLU A 495 -5.20 -20.15 18.51
N THR A 496 -5.39 -21.44 18.25
CA THR A 496 -4.39 -22.29 17.62
C THR A 496 -4.02 -21.80 16.22
N ILE A 497 -2.74 -21.90 15.85
CA ILE A 497 -2.30 -21.64 14.47
C ILE A 497 -2.91 -22.73 13.57
N LEU A 498 -3.68 -22.34 12.55
CA LEU A 498 -4.35 -23.27 11.63
C LEU A 498 -3.39 -24.04 10.73
N THR A 499 -2.18 -23.51 10.52
CA THR A 499 -1.12 -24.15 9.73
C THR A 499 -0.86 -25.58 10.23
N VAL A 500 -1.03 -26.56 9.34
CA VAL A 500 -0.66 -27.95 9.64
C VAL A 500 0.87 -28.06 9.56
N PHE A 501 1.52 -28.08 10.72
CA PHE A 501 2.94 -28.43 10.85
C PHE A 501 3.13 -29.97 10.84
N PRO A 502 4.35 -30.47 10.57
CA PRO A 502 4.69 -31.89 10.72
C PRO A 502 4.47 -32.41 12.16
N GLU A 503 4.26 -33.72 12.31
CA GLU A 503 3.88 -34.37 13.59
C GLU A 503 4.87 -34.16 14.74
N ASN A 504 6.15 -33.88 14.45
CA ASN A 504 7.17 -33.57 15.46
C ASN A 504 7.13 -32.11 15.96
N VAL A 505 6.23 -31.27 15.45
CA VAL A 505 6.03 -29.88 15.89
C VAL A 505 4.77 -29.77 16.77
N VAL A 506 4.96 -29.39 18.04
CA VAL A 506 3.86 -29.13 18.97
C VAL A 506 3.76 -27.65 19.32
N GLN A 507 2.54 -27.13 19.46
CA GLN A 507 2.30 -25.76 19.96
C GLN A 507 2.18 -25.78 21.49
N LYS A 508 2.72 -24.77 22.18
CA LYS A 508 2.59 -24.56 23.63
C LYS A 508 2.45 -23.08 23.99
N ALA A 509 2.02 -22.80 25.22
CA ALA A 509 2.01 -21.47 25.82
C ALA A 509 3.43 -20.85 25.91
N ASP A 510 3.55 -19.60 26.37
CA ASP A 510 4.87 -18.97 26.58
C ASP A 510 5.73 -19.74 27.61
N VAL A 511 7.05 -19.80 27.37
CA VAL A 511 8.04 -20.25 28.37
C VAL A 511 8.17 -19.19 29.46
N VAL A 512 7.87 -19.56 30.71
CA VAL A 512 7.95 -18.67 31.88
C VAL A 512 9.26 -18.82 32.66
N LYS A 513 9.86 -20.00 32.62
CA LYS A 513 11.11 -20.33 33.31
C LYS A 513 11.89 -21.42 32.57
N LEU A 514 13.21 -21.35 32.63
CA LEU A 514 14.13 -22.44 32.30
C LEU A 514 14.67 -23.06 33.60
N THR A 515 14.90 -24.37 33.59
CA THR A 515 15.73 -25.06 34.58
C THR A 515 17.12 -25.32 33.96
N GLU A 516 17.91 -26.25 34.52
CA GLU A 516 19.17 -26.65 33.92
C GLU A 516 18.98 -27.34 32.55
N HIS A 517 17.87 -28.07 32.37
CA HIS A 517 17.58 -28.86 31.16
C HIS A 517 16.12 -28.76 30.66
N GLU A 518 15.19 -28.17 31.42
CA GLU A 518 13.76 -28.09 31.07
C GLU A 518 13.32 -26.66 30.70
N ALA A 519 12.37 -26.56 29.76
CA ALA A 519 11.49 -25.41 29.63
C ALA A 519 10.21 -25.63 30.46
N VAL A 520 9.84 -24.64 31.26
CA VAL A 520 8.57 -24.58 32.02
C VAL A 520 7.66 -23.57 31.33
N PHE A 521 6.44 -24.00 31.02
CA PHE A 521 5.47 -23.24 30.24
C PHE A 521 4.38 -22.61 31.14
N ALA A 522 3.66 -21.62 30.64
CA ALA A 522 2.59 -20.92 31.38
C ALA A 522 1.34 -21.77 31.70
N ASP A 523 1.30 -23.02 31.23
CA ASP A 523 0.30 -24.06 31.53
C ASP A 523 0.79 -25.06 32.60
N ASP A 524 1.84 -24.69 33.36
CA ASP A 524 2.60 -25.50 34.33
C ASP A 524 3.23 -26.79 33.77
N THR A 525 3.11 -27.06 32.47
CA THR A 525 3.79 -28.20 31.84
C THR A 525 5.29 -27.96 31.72
N LYS A 526 6.04 -29.05 31.53
CA LYS A 526 7.49 -29.04 31.34
C LYS A 526 7.88 -29.92 30.17
N GLU A 527 8.96 -29.56 29.50
CA GLU A 527 9.61 -30.38 28.47
C GLU A 527 11.12 -30.32 28.69
N GLN A 528 11.81 -31.46 28.58
CA GLN A 528 13.27 -31.49 28.43
C GLN A 528 13.63 -30.90 27.06
N VAL A 529 14.59 -29.97 26.99
CA VAL A 529 14.94 -29.26 25.75
C VAL A 529 16.46 -29.12 25.61
N ASP A 530 16.99 -29.46 24.43
CA ASP A 530 18.41 -29.27 24.10
C ASP A 530 18.73 -27.82 23.73
N VAL A 531 17.75 -27.12 23.13
CA VAL A 531 17.95 -25.80 22.53
C VAL A 531 16.78 -24.86 22.78
N VAL A 532 17.08 -23.65 23.25
CA VAL A 532 16.16 -22.50 23.25
C VAL A 532 16.46 -21.63 22.03
N PHE A 533 15.51 -21.54 21.10
CA PHE A 533 15.66 -20.85 19.82
C PHE A 533 14.75 -19.61 19.75
N TYR A 534 15.35 -18.43 19.84
CA TYR A 534 14.59 -17.18 19.91
C TYR A 534 14.18 -16.67 18.52
N CYS A 535 12.89 -16.78 18.20
CA CYS A 535 12.24 -16.09 17.08
C CYS A 535 11.55 -14.78 17.53
N THR A 536 12.08 -14.17 18.59
CA THR A 536 11.47 -13.05 19.31
C THR A 536 11.68 -11.69 18.62
N GLY A 537 12.32 -11.66 17.45
CA GLY A 537 12.42 -10.48 16.59
C GLY A 537 13.55 -9.52 16.98
N TYR A 538 13.49 -8.30 16.48
CA TYR A 538 14.64 -7.38 16.48
C TYR A 538 14.34 -6.05 17.17
N LYS A 539 15.40 -5.32 17.53
CA LYS A 539 15.35 -3.95 18.03
C LYS A 539 15.74 -2.97 16.91
N TYR A 540 15.11 -1.80 16.84
CA TYR A 540 15.71 -0.66 16.16
C TYR A 540 16.99 -0.25 16.89
N ASN A 541 18.10 -0.08 16.17
CA ASN A 541 19.37 0.34 16.73
C ASN A 541 20.12 1.24 15.72
N PHE A 542 20.62 2.37 16.20
CA PHE A 542 21.33 3.38 15.42
C PHE A 542 22.56 3.85 16.21
N PRO A 543 23.55 2.98 16.48
CA PRO A 543 24.61 3.23 17.46
C PRO A 543 25.55 4.39 17.08
N PHE A 544 25.48 4.85 15.83
CA PHE A 544 26.21 5.99 15.30
C PHE A 544 25.44 7.33 15.42
N LEU A 545 24.14 7.36 15.77
CA LEU A 545 23.43 8.63 15.95
C LEU A 545 23.71 9.19 17.35
N ALA A 546 24.33 10.37 17.43
CA ALA A 546 24.42 11.12 18.67
C ALA A 546 23.02 11.51 19.20
N GLU A 547 22.84 11.68 20.51
CA GLU A 547 21.55 12.12 21.09
C GLU A 547 21.10 13.47 20.50
N SER A 548 22.06 14.35 20.19
CA SER A 548 21.86 15.64 19.53
C SER A 548 21.19 15.55 18.14
N CYS A 549 21.17 14.37 17.51
CA CYS A 549 20.40 14.14 16.28
C CYS A 549 18.87 14.25 16.50
N GLY A 550 18.40 14.20 17.75
CA GLY A 550 16.97 14.32 18.06
C GLY A 550 16.14 13.14 17.56
N VAL A 551 16.69 11.92 17.68
CA VAL A 551 16.00 10.66 17.37
C VAL A 551 16.24 9.68 18.52
N ARG A 552 15.17 9.04 19.01
CA ARG A 552 15.17 8.19 20.20
C ARG A 552 14.48 6.86 19.89
N VAL A 553 14.85 5.81 20.62
CA VAL A 553 14.19 4.49 20.56
C VAL A 553 13.68 4.11 21.96
N ASP A 554 12.39 4.32 22.20
CA ASP A 554 11.70 3.91 23.43
C ASP A 554 10.82 2.69 23.12
N SER A 555 10.91 1.60 23.91
CA SER A 555 9.98 0.46 23.80
C SER A 555 9.87 -0.14 22.38
N ASN A 556 10.95 -0.05 21.60
CA ASN A 556 11.04 -0.37 20.17
C ASN A 556 10.16 0.50 19.23
N MET A 557 9.96 1.76 19.60
CA MET A 557 9.32 2.81 18.83
C MET A 557 10.34 3.94 18.59
N VAL A 558 10.55 4.30 17.31
CA VAL A 558 11.47 5.37 16.92
C VAL A 558 10.71 6.70 16.76
N THR A 559 11.10 7.75 17.49
CA THR A 559 10.44 9.08 17.54
C THR A 559 11.45 10.19 17.89
N PRO A 560 11.12 11.48 17.71
CA PRO A 560 9.96 12.03 17.00
C PRO A 560 10.19 12.06 15.47
N LEU A 561 9.32 11.38 14.72
CA LEU A 561 9.42 11.17 13.28
C LEU A 561 8.12 11.54 12.55
N TRP A 562 8.18 12.52 11.66
CA TRP A 562 7.08 12.80 10.75
C TRP A 562 6.95 11.67 9.72
N LYS A 563 5.76 11.09 9.63
CA LYS A 563 5.40 10.00 8.70
C LYS A 563 6.36 8.80 8.75
N HIS A 564 6.80 8.43 9.96
CA HIS A 564 7.72 7.31 10.23
C HIS A 564 9.07 7.41 9.50
N LEU A 565 9.46 8.62 9.07
CA LEU A 565 10.52 8.81 8.07
C LEU A 565 11.45 9.99 8.35
N VAL A 566 10.93 11.19 8.63
CA VAL A 566 11.75 12.40 8.77
C VAL A 566 11.86 12.81 10.23
N SER A 567 13.08 13.06 10.75
CA SER A 567 13.26 13.60 12.11
C SER A 567 12.56 14.94 12.27
N ILE A 568 11.70 15.06 13.28
CA ILE A 568 10.94 16.29 13.57
C ILE A 568 11.86 17.39 14.12
N GLU A 569 12.89 17.01 14.87
CA GLU A 569 13.88 17.97 15.40
C GLU A 569 14.85 18.44 14.30
N ASN A 570 15.27 17.51 13.43
CA ASN A 570 16.22 17.80 12.36
C ASN A 570 15.69 17.31 10.99
N PRO A 571 14.81 18.06 10.30
CA PRO A 571 14.16 17.58 9.07
C PRO A 571 15.06 17.24 7.88
N THR A 572 16.36 17.51 7.97
CA THR A 572 17.42 17.05 7.05
C THR A 572 18.03 15.69 7.43
N LEU A 573 17.39 14.94 8.33
CA LEU A 573 17.67 13.54 8.66
C LEU A 573 16.44 12.69 8.37
N ALA A 574 16.59 11.68 7.50
CA ALA A 574 15.55 10.72 7.17
C ALA A 574 16.00 9.28 7.50
N LEU A 575 15.08 8.48 8.06
CA LEU A 575 15.26 7.07 8.38
C LEU A 575 14.43 6.25 7.40
N VAL A 576 15.06 5.83 6.30
CA VAL A 576 14.40 5.10 5.21
C VAL A 576 14.21 3.65 5.60
N GLY A 577 13.00 3.13 5.44
CA GLY A 577 12.69 1.73 5.64
C GLY A 577 12.43 1.28 7.08
N LEU A 578 12.00 2.17 7.98
CA LEU A 578 11.49 1.76 9.31
C LEU A 578 10.16 0.97 9.26
N PRO A 579 9.18 1.27 8.37
CA PRO A 579 7.91 0.58 8.42
C PRO A 579 7.98 -0.88 7.96
N TYR A 580 7.23 -1.77 8.62
CA TYR A 580 7.26 -3.21 8.35
C TYR A 580 5.88 -3.82 8.05
N TYR A 581 5.89 -5.02 7.45
CA TYR A 581 4.78 -5.62 6.69
C TYR A 581 4.36 -4.69 5.54
N VAL A 582 5.22 -4.60 4.53
CA VAL A 582 5.21 -3.62 3.43
C VAL A 582 5.80 -4.20 2.16
N CYS A 583 5.40 -3.65 1.00
CA CYS A 583 6.07 -3.79 -0.30
C CYS A 583 7.44 -3.07 -0.28
N ALA A 584 8.40 -3.62 0.47
CA ALA A 584 9.57 -2.90 1.00
C ALA A 584 10.34 -2.05 -0.02
N PHE A 585 10.73 -2.62 -1.16
CA PHE A 585 11.59 -1.93 -2.13
C PHE A 585 10.85 -0.77 -2.82
N SER A 586 9.57 -0.96 -3.13
CA SER A 586 8.69 0.10 -3.64
C SER A 586 8.37 1.17 -2.58
N MET A 587 8.30 0.79 -1.30
CA MET A 587 8.19 1.76 -0.21
C MET A 587 9.46 2.62 -0.06
N PHE A 588 10.66 2.03 -0.11
CA PHE A 588 11.91 2.79 -0.01
C PHE A 588 12.00 3.85 -1.11
N ASP A 589 11.70 3.47 -2.35
CA ASP A 589 11.63 4.38 -3.49
C ASP A 589 10.65 5.55 -3.25
N LEU A 590 9.44 5.26 -2.79
CA LEU A 590 8.44 6.29 -2.49
C LEU A 590 8.89 7.21 -1.32
N GLN A 591 9.49 6.66 -0.27
CA GLN A 591 10.02 7.41 0.87
C GLN A 591 11.15 8.35 0.44
N VAL A 592 12.10 7.89 -0.38
CA VAL A 592 13.19 8.72 -0.89
C VAL A 592 12.65 9.82 -1.82
N ARG A 593 11.75 9.49 -2.75
CA ARG A 593 11.08 10.48 -3.63
C ARG A 593 10.28 11.52 -2.83
N PHE A 594 9.68 11.13 -1.71
CA PHE A 594 9.01 12.04 -0.78
C PHE A 594 10.02 12.99 -0.10
N VAL A 595 11.11 12.45 0.44
CA VAL A 595 12.13 13.23 1.18
C VAL A 595 12.80 14.28 0.28
N LEU A 596 13.25 13.89 -0.91
CA LEU A 596 13.95 14.79 -1.82
C LEU A 596 13.08 16.00 -2.25
N ARG A 597 11.78 15.79 -2.47
CA ARG A 597 10.82 16.89 -2.78
C ARG A 597 10.70 17.91 -1.66
N HIS A 598 10.92 17.52 -0.40
CA HIS A 598 10.89 18.44 0.74
C HIS A 598 12.24 19.12 0.99
N TRP A 599 13.35 18.39 0.84
CA TRP A 599 14.70 18.97 1.02
C TRP A 599 15.03 20.01 -0.06
N HIS A 600 14.58 19.80 -1.30
CA HIS A 600 14.71 20.78 -2.40
C HIS A 600 13.62 21.85 -2.42
N GLY A 601 12.73 21.90 -1.42
CA GLY A 601 11.77 23.00 -1.23
C GLY A 601 10.56 23.02 -2.17
N GLU A 602 10.46 22.12 -3.15
CA GLU A 602 9.24 21.91 -3.96
C GLU A 602 8.00 21.61 -3.08
N ARG A 603 8.24 21.04 -1.91
CA ARG A 603 7.27 20.86 -0.83
C ARG A 603 7.83 21.44 0.45
N ARG A 604 7.01 22.22 1.17
CA ARG A 604 7.37 22.70 2.50
C ARG A 604 6.96 21.66 3.53
N PHE A 605 7.83 21.38 4.49
CA PHE A 605 7.44 20.70 5.72
C PHE A 605 6.33 21.51 6.44
N PRO A 606 5.42 20.84 7.16
CA PRO A 606 4.53 21.51 8.13
C PRO A 606 5.34 22.20 9.24
N ALA A 607 4.67 22.98 10.11
CA ALA A 607 5.35 23.48 11.30
C ALA A 607 5.73 22.31 12.23
N ARG A 608 6.77 22.47 13.04
CA ARG A 608 7.21 21.45 14.02
C ARG A 608 6.06 21.00 14.94
N ALA A 609 5.18 21.93 15.33
CA ALA A 609 3.97 21.62 16.10
C ALA A 609 2.98 20.72 15.34
N ASP A 610 2.72 21.00 14.06
CA ASP A 610 1.83 20.18 13.22
C ASP A 610 2.38 18.77 13.02
N MET A 611 3.70 18.63 12.87
CA MET A 611 4.36 17.33 12.74
C MET A 611 4.27 16.51 14.03
N LEU A 612 4.43 17.14 15.19
CA LEU A 612 4.24 16.51 16.50
C LEU A 612 2.77 16.11 16.75
N SER A 613 1.82 16.97 16.38
CA SER A 613 0.38 16.65 16.47
C SER A 613 0.05 15.43 15.61
N SER A 614 0.52 15.41 14.36
CA SER A 614 0.31 14.27 13.45
C SER A 614 0.96 12.97 13.95
N GLU A 615 2.06 13.02 14.72
CA GLU A 615 2.64 11.84 15.36
C GLU A 615 1.81 11.38 16.57
N ALA A 616 1.39 12.32 17.42
CA ALA A 616 0.57 12.02 18.59
C ALA A 616 -0.82 11.47 18.22
N GLU A 617 -1.46 12.02 17.20
CA GLU A 617 -2.73 11.54 16.63
C GLU A 617 -2.60 10.11 16.03
N GLU A 618 -1.45 9.78 15.43
CA GLU A 618 -1.11 8.43 14.96
C GLU A 618 -0.90 7.47 16.13
N ALA A 619 -0.17 7.89 17.16
CA ALA A 619 0.11 7.09 18.34
C ALA A 619 -1.17 6.78 19.15
N ALA A 620 -2.04 7.79 19.35
CA ALA A 620 -3.34 7.64 19.99
C ALA A 620 -4.24 6.67 19.22
N ARG A 621 -4.44 6.91 17.91
CA ARG A 621 -5.25 6.04 17.03
C ARG A 621 -4.75 4.59 16.99
N ARG A 622 -3.44 4.37 17.14
CA ARG A 622 -2.86 3.01 17.24
C ARG A 622 -3.08 2.39 18.63
N ALA A 623 -2.96 3.17 19.70
CA ALA A 623 -3.23 2.71 21.06
C ALA A 623 -4.72 2.35 21.30
N GLU A 624 -5.66 3.13 20.74
CA GLU A 624 -7.10 2.83 20.71
C GLU A 624 -7.41 1.46 20.08
N ARG A 625 -6.56 1.02 19.16
CA ARG A 625 -6.62 -0.29 18.47
C ARG A 625 -5.89 -1.41 19.22
N GLY A 626 -5.45 -1.16 20.45
CA GLY A 626 -4.69 -2.12 21.27
C GLY A 626 -3.23 -2.32 20.86
N LEU A 627 -2.70 -1.49 19.95
CA LEU A 627 -1.31 -1.62 19.49
C LEU A 627 -0.33 -1.00 20.49
N GLN A 628 0.65 -1.79 20.91
CA GLN A 628 1.73 -1.35 21.79
C GLN A 628 2.72 -0.44 21.03
N LYS A 629 3.49 0.40 21.73
CA LYS A 629 4.56 1.25 21.14
C LYS A 629 5.42 0.52 20.10
N ARG A 630 5.85 -0.71 20.42
CA ARG A 630 6.66 -1.57 19.53
C ARG A 630 6.05 -1.85 18.13
N HIS A 631 4.75 -1.63 17.98
CA HIS A 631 3.97 -1.81 16.75
C HIS A 631 3.69 -0.48 16.01
N PHE A 632 4.22 0.65 16.47
CA PHE A 632 3.96 1.97 15.88
C PHE A 632 4.37 2.05 14.40
N HIS A 633 5.46 1.39 14.02
CA HIS A 633 5.96 1.32 12.64
C HIS A 633 5.36 0.15 11.83
N MET A 634 4.35 -0.56 12.34
CA MET A 634 3.66 -1.65 11.65
C MET A 634 2.65 -1.10 10.64
N MET A 635 2.71 -1.53 9.38
CA MET A 635 1.74 -1.09 8.35
C MET A 635 0.73 -2.18 8.00
N GLY A 636 1.22 -3.38 7.63
CA GLY A 636 0.36 -4.54 7.39
C GLY A 636 -0.68 -4.27 6.29
N PRO A 637 -1.97 -4.59 6.52
CA PRO A 637 -3.01 -4.42 5.51
C PRO A 637 -3.21 -2.97 5.05
N GLU A 638 -3.00 -2.00 5.94
CA GLU A 638 -3.26 -0.57 5.71
C GLU A 638 -2.10 0.16 5.03
N GLN A 639 -1.02 -0.53 4.65
CA GLN A 639 0.16 0.08 4.01
C GLN A 639 -0.17 0.96 2.79
N GLY A 640 -1.26 0.67 2.08
CA GLY A 640 -1.75 1.50 0.97
C GLY A 640 -2.11 2.92 1.39
N HIS A 641 -2.68 3.12 2.59
CA HIS A 641 -2.96 4.46 3.12
C HIS A 641 -1.68 5.26 3.37
N TYR A 642 -0.63 4.61 3.88
CA TYR A 642 0.68 5.25 4.07
C TYR A 642 1.31 5.67 2.74
N TYR A 643 1.26 4.80 1.73
CA TYR A 643 1.78 5.12 0.40
C TYR A 643 0.99 6.24 -0.29
N ASP A 644 -0.33 6.21 -0.21
CA ASP A 644 -1.18 7.28 -0.74
C ASP A 644 -0.91 8.60 -0.03
N ASP A 645 -0.75 8.62 1.30
CA ASP A 645 -0.50 9.85 2.06
C ASP A 645 0.85 10.48 1.68
N LEU A 646 1.95 9.70 1.64
CA LEU A 646 3.25 10.17 1.14
C LEU A 646 3.12 10.71 -0.30
N ALA A 647 2.50 9.94 -1.20
CA ALA A 647 2.39 10.31 -2.60
C ALA A 647 1.56 11.59 -2.80
N ASN A 648 0.47 11.78 -2.06
CA ASN A 648 -0.38 12.96 -2.14
C ASN A 648 0.26 14.20 -1.49
N ILE A 649 0.97 14.05 -0.37
CA ILE A 649 1.70 15.14 0.31
C ILE A 649 2.86 15.63 -0.58
N ALA A 650 3.72 14.72 -1.05
CA ALA A 650 4.83 15.09 -1.92
C ALA A 650 4.37 15.45 -3.35
N GLY A 651 3.19 15.00 -3.78
CA GLY A 651 2.67 15.17 -5.14
C GLY A 651 3.44 14.37 -6.19
N VAL A 652 4.01 13.23 -5.78
CA VAL A 652 4.77 12.30 -6.64
C VAL A 652 3.86 11.19 -7.17
N THR A 653 4.39 10.34 -8.06
CA THR A 653 3.66 9.14 -8.53
C THR A 653 3.40 8.19 -7.34
N PRO A 654 2.14 7.79 -7.09
CA PRO A 654 1.81 6.78 -6.08
C PRO A 654 2.22 5.37 -6.55
N LEU A 655 2.20 4.41 -5.64
CA LEU A 655 2.38 3.00 -5.99
C LEU A 655 1.07 2.41 -6.53
N PRO A 656 1.10 1.49 -7.52
CA PRO A 656 -0.10 0.83 -8.03
C PRO A 656 -0.86 0.03 -6.94
N PRO A 657 -2.19 0.18 -6.80
CA PRO A 657 -2.99 -0.57 -5.81
C PRO A 657 -2.86 -2.10 -5.86
N VAL A 658 -2.52 -2.68 -7.01
CA VAL A 658 -2.24 -4.12 -7.16
C VAL A 658 -1.12 -4.59 -6.22
N MET A 659 -0.13 -3.74 -5.92
CA MET A 659 1.02 -4.10 -5.08
C MET A 659 0.57 -4.47 -3.66
N THR A 660 -0.28 -3.65 -3.06
CA THR A 660 -0.79 -3.89 -1.69
C THR A 660 -1.84 -5.00 -1.66
N LYS A 661 -2.66 -5.10 -2.71
CA LYS A 661 -3.60 -6.20 -2.92
C LYS A 661 -2.88 -7.56 -2.95
N LEU A 662 -1.82 -7.69 -3.76
CA LEU A 662 -1.04 -8.93 -3.92
C LEU A 662 -0.16 -9.23 -2.69
N HIS A 663 0.44 -8.22 -2.07
CA HIS A 663 1.14 -8.38 -0.78
C HIS A 663 0.22 -8.98 0.28
N ASN A 664 -1.01 -8.45 0.41
CA ASN A 664 -1.96 -8.93 1.40
C ASN A 664 -2.47 -10.34 1.08
N GLU A 665 -2.75 -10.66 -0.19
CA GLU A 665 -3.17 -12.01 -0.60
C GLU A 665 -2.11 -13.07 -0.29
N SER A 666 -0.87 -12.83 -0.72
CA SER A 666 0.26 -13.74 -0.45
C SER A 666 0.60 -13.84 1.05
N SER A 667 0.40 -12.77 1.81
CA SER A 667 0.53 -12.79 3.28
C SER A 667 -0.55 -13.64 3.97
N MET A 668 -1.76 -13.77 3.39
CA MET A 668 -2.77 -14.72 3.88
C MET A 668 -2.38 -16.15 3.53
N ARG A 669 -1.92 -16.41 2.30
CA ARG A 669 -1.43 -17.74 1.88
C ARG A 669 -0.29 -18.28 2.75
N PHE A 670 0.63 -17.42 3.21
CA PHE A 670 1.66 -17.78 4.20
C PHE A 670 1.09 -18.37 5.50
N VAL A 671 -0.03 -17.83 5.98
CA VAL A 671 -0.66 -18.26 7.25
C VAL A 671 -1.51 -19.51 7.05
N ASP A 672 -2.30 -19.55 5.97
CA ASP A 672 -3.19 -20.67 5.67
C ASP A 672 -2.41 -21.94 5.27
N ASP A 673 -1.25 -21.79 4.62
CA ASP A 673 -0.56 -22.88 3.93
C ASP A 673 0.97 -22.64 3.87
N LEU A 674 1.59 -22.51 5.03
CA LEU A 674 3.04 -22.28 5.20
C LEU A 674 3.92 -23.29 4.42
N VAL A 675 3.43 -24.51 4.22
CA VAL A 675 4.16 -25.58 3.51
C VAL A 675 4.17 -25.35 2.00
N HIS A 676 3.04 -24.95 1.39
CA HIS A 676 2.92 -24.87 -0.07
C HIS A 676 2.77 -23.47 -0.65
N TYR A 677 2.60 -22.39 0.13
CA TYR A 677 2.42 -21.03 -0.42
C TYR A 677 3.56 -20.60 -1.38
N ARG A 678 4.79 -21.08 -1.16
CA ARG A 678 5.94 -20.86 -2.05
C ARG A 678 5.88 -21.58 -3.40
N GLN A 679 4.79 -22.30 -3.67
CA GLN A 679 4.43 -22.91 -4.95
C GLN A 679 3.45 -22.03 -5.75
N ASP A 680 2.68 -21.15 -5.08
CA ASP A 680 1.76 -20.23 -5.74
C ASP A 680 2.51 -19.32 -6.73
N ARG A 681 1.96 -19.14 -7.94
CA ARG A 681 2.54 -18.29 -8.99
C ARG A 681 1.63 -17.10 -9.25
N TYR A 682 2.19 -15.91 -9.40
CA TYR A 682 1.42 -14.69 -9.62
C TYR A 682 1.89 -13.94 -10.87
N LYS A 683 0.98 -13.13 -11.43
CA LYS A 683 1.32 -12.13 -12.44
C LYS A 683 0.45 -10.90 -12.31
N ILE A 684 1.09 -9.73 -12.28
CA ILE A 684 0.40 -8.43 -12.38
C ILE A 684 -0.08 -8.24 -13.84
N LEU A 685 -1.33 -7.81 -13.99
CA LEU A 685 -1.99 -7.57 -15.28
C LEU A 685 -2.13 -6.07 -15.58
N ASP A 686 -2.45 -5.28 -14.55
CA ASP A 686 -2.61 -3.84 -14.59
C ASP A 686 -2.41 -3.23 -13.19
N ASP A 687 -2.55 -1.91 -13.03
CA ASP A 687 -2.36 -1.19 -11.76
C ASP A 687 -3.25 -1.67 -10.59
N TYR A 688 -4.30 -2.46 -10.84
CA TYR A 688 -5.31 -2.91 -9.87
C TYR A 688 -5.45 -4.44 -9.79
N ASN A 689 -5.02 -5.18 -10.82
CA ASN A 689 -5.30 -6.61 -10.98
C ASN A 689 -4.04 -7.46 -11.16
N PHE A 690 -4.07 -8.62 -10.50
CA PHE A 690 -3.17 -9.74 -10.71
C PHE A 690 -4.00 -11.00 -10.94
N VAL A 691 -3.33 -12.05 -11.40
CA VAL A 691 -3.85 -13.42 -11.48
C VAL A 691 -2.90 -14.36 -10.73
N GLN A 692 -3.46 -15.42 -10.13
CA GLN A 692 -2.72 -16.54 -9.55
C GLN A 692 -2.86 -17.76 -10.47
N PHE A 693 -1.80 -18.54 -10.60
CA PHE A 693 -1.69 -19.76 -11.40
C PHE A 693 -1.17 -20.95 -10.57
#